data_AF-A0A511W933-F1
#
_entry.id   AF-A0A511W933-F1
#
_cell.length_a   1.000
_cell.length_b   1.000
_cell.length_c   1.000
_cell.angle_alpha   90.00
_cell.angle_beta   90.00
_cell.angle_gamma   90.00
#
_symmetry.space_group_name_H-M   'P 1'
#
loop_
_entity.id
_entity.type
_entity.pdbx_description
1 polymer ?
#
loop_
_entity_poly.entity_id
_entity_poly.type
_entity_poly.pdbx_seq_one_letter_code
_entity_poly.pdbx_strand_id
1 'polypeptide(L)'
;MMRFIWQNWWRKKERLILLLIGAFIISAGLTYLIGLSDSNRGTIVDSLQNQWSASYDIVVRPEGSRSVTEEKELLEPNYLSGLNGGISVDQYEAIKEISGIEVAAPIAVIGYADYETDFGSVELEEEGIYRKTQTVSVNNGIGIEEEISRYYFPYNVWDILDKGSEYGVGAPNFDLSVHNLSLLAGIDPEQEAKLIGLDEAILDRGSSRFFKDTDGYYFNENKGYHEFPIIVNNHAFVDKTVDITYERLDLPINDQNADELMEEVKNSGGQDYLHTVDGSEHHRSTYTGEEAFHAFISEMTGVDWETGNVIEHEEPSEDEADEAQTQAQQEGVTGIVFQSSQLNYEEIRSPYANRWPYSYQLKPVQNSEDVMGAYANQESFREPGLVAETYTELPRIKPDWIGFYDSSQLTISQDPTSELPMETYRPASAELVMDGDGQPVNPPQQLKPNGDPYSFLTDPPGMLTTIEAAEELIGHDEPISAIRVKVTGVTDMGEESQEILEQVASEIENQTGLITDITLGSSPQLALTYVPEVNDQEALGWLQQPWVNIGSSISIFRETKMSFTSILASVMIVAVVYVWSSGIVSLLNRRKEFAVLLSIGWRPSQISKLLLFESIIVGLFVALTSWMMLGFVYMNSASSISIDRFVMTGLFGFLIYLLGAAVPIWMTKRIRPYEAIQSGEISKTSKRMFRTRGLLTMAWSHFVGKWKRSLLSIISIALPTALLGLFLYITFQLRGVMYTSLLGEYVALEVGPTHYVAIVISLIIAILTTAEIIWQNVSERSEEISLLQAIGWRSSRIRGLILAEGMYSGFFASIVSMVGVVLTIYWIYGEFPVGELGFITLTGLIPVVVGLIGTIIPAERAVRILPNQGIQGSVSNRKVIEKRMKWGLGATAIALLGTFLFAMVQVAPNIETTSNDQTDHESEYSPTVGEVSEREEENESNESDEVTETKSETVSSQQEDYHLVLEEGQNSREVGYGVLSYSVERTHEDTIEGTDMKKVIIDFEFEILDNNMVKLRPKRDFYLMNSEERYRPTEVNITEVTGWEEEEWLKGIRDGKMVGTLTFEVPANTDENGLLFLNYSDYGRGIFVEFN
;
A
#
# COMPACT_ATOMS: atom_id res chain seq x y z
N MET A 1 9.27 -47.86 -53.03
CA MET A 1 8.24 -47.03 -52.36
C MET A 1 8.50 -45.54 -52.56
N MET A 2 9.68 -44.99 -52.25
CA MET A 2 10.01 -43.56 -52.46
C MET A 2 9.68 -43.03 -53.87
N ARG A 3 10.13 -43.71 -54.95
CA ARG A 3 9.81 -43.31 -56.34
C ARG A 3 8.30 -43.22 -56.60
N PHE A 4 7.51 -44.08 -55.97
CA PHE A 4 6.06 -44.09 -56.11
C PHE A 4 5.41 -42.91 -55.38
N ILE A 5 5.84 -42.62 -54.14
CA ILE A 5 5.40 -41.43 -53.37
C ILE A 5 5.68 -40.16 -54.19
N TRP A 6 6.93 -40.01 -54.66
CA TRP A 6 7.36 -38.86 -55.45
C TRP A 6 6.54 -38.67 -56.73
N GLN A 7 6.37 -39.73 -57.52
CA GLN A 7 5.55 -39.66 -58.74
C GLN A 7 4.08 -39.33 -58.46
N ASN A 8 3.55 -39.78 -57.31
CA ASN A 8 2.16 -39.53 -56.95
C ASN A 8 1.93 -38.07 -56.53
N TRP A 9 2.82 -37.52 -55.69
CA TRP A 9 2.82 -36.10 -55.33
C TRP A 9 2.87 -35.20 -56.59
N TRP A 10 3.70 -35.55 -57.56
CA TRP A 10 3.78 -34.85 -58.84
C TRP A 10 2.53 -35.01 -59.74
N ARG A 11 1.77 -36.10 -59.59
CA ARG A 11 0.52 -36.30 -60.33
C ARG A 11 -0.65 -35.51 -59.73
N LYS A 12 -0.66 -35.31 -58.40
CA LYS A 12 -1.73 -34.61 -57.67
C LYS A 12 -1.22 -33.27 -57.11
N LYS A 13 -0.80 -32.38 -58.01
CA LYS A 13 -0.05 -31.14 -57.73
C LYS A 13 -0.76 -30.16 -56.79
N GLU A 14 -2.06 -29.98 -56.95
CA GLU A 14 -2.87 -29.07 -56.11
C GLU A 14 -2.85 -29.52 -54.64
N ARG A 15 -2.90 -30.83 -54.43
CA ARG A 15 -2.85 -31.42 -53.09
C ARG A 15 -1.46 -31.32 -52.47
N LEU A 16 -0.41 -31.50 -53.28
CA LEU A 16 0.96 -31.32 -52.82
C LEU A 16 1.18 -29.88 -52.31
N ILE A 17 0.65 -28.89 -53.04
CA ILE A 17 0.73 -27.47 -52.64
C ILE A 17 0.03 -27.24 -51.30
N LEU A 18 -1.21 -27.74 -51.14
CA LEU A 18 -1.95 -27.61 -49.88
C LEU A 18 -1.24 -28.27 -48.70
N LEU A 19 -0.65 -29.46 -48.93
CA LEU A 19 0.11 -30.18 -47.91
C LEU A 19 1.39 -29.42 -47.51
N LEU A 20 2.12 -28.86 -48.47
CA LEU A 20 3.32 -28.07 -48.19
C LEU A 20 3.00 -26.75 -47.50
N ILE A 21 1.91 -26.07 -47.88
CA ILE A 21 1.42 -24.87 -47.19
C ILE A 21 1.03 -25.19 -45.74
N GLY A 22 0.28 -26.28 -45.52
CA GLY A 22 -0.07 -26.71 -44.16
C GLY A 22 1.14 -27.11 -43.32
N ALA A 23 2.07 -27.85 -43.90
CA ALA A 23 3.33 -28.20 -43.24
C ALA A 23 4.16 -26.96 -42.88
N PHE A 24 4.20 -25.96 -43.77
CA PHE A 24 4.88 -24.70 -43.53
C PHE A 24 4.21 -23.89 -42.42
N ILE A 25 2.88 -23.76 -42.43
CA ILE A 25 2.10 -23.08 -41.39
C ILE A 25 2.33 -23.74 -40.03
N ILE A 26 2.34 -25.08 -39.98
CA ILE A 26 2.63 -25.81 -38.75
C ILE A 26 4.07 -25.53 -38.28
N SER A 27 5.08 -25.63 -39.16
CA SER A 27 6.46 -25.32 -38.76
C SER A 27 6.65 -23.87 -38.32
N ALA A 28 6.05 -22.92 -39.05
CA ALA A 28 6.12 -21.50 -38.75
C ALA A 28 5.41 -21.19 -37.42
N GLY A 29 4.23 -21.76 -37.19
CA GLY A 29 3.46 -21.55 -35.98
C GLY A 29 4.11 -22.17 -34.75
N LEU A 30 4.62 -23.41 -34.85
CA LEU A 30 5.40 -24.05 -33.79
C LEU A 30 6.65 -23.26 -33.42
N THR A 31 7.42 -22.86 -34.44
CA THR A 31 8.66 -22.10 -34.26
C THR A 31 8.37 -20.76 -33.60
N TYR A 32 7.35 -20.04 -34.08
CA TYR A 32 6.95 -18.76 -33.50
C TYR A 32 6.49 -18.93 -32.05
N LEU A 33 5.57 -19.85 -31.79
CA LEU A 33 5.00 -20.01 -30.45
C LEU A 33 6.01 -20.50 -29.43
N ILE A 34 6.88 -21.45 -29.79
CA ILE A 34 7.91 -21.92 -28.86
C ILE A 34 8.97 -20.84 -28.66
N GLY A 35 9.45 -20.19 -29.74
CA GLY A 35 10.45 -19.14 -29.63
C GLY A 35 9.97 -17.92 -28.83
N LEU A 36 8.74 -17.48 -29.05
CA LEU A 36 8.16 -16.34 -28.34
C LEU A 36 7.72 -16.72 -26.92
N SER A 37 7.18 -17.92 -26.70
CA SER A 37 6.85 -18.38 -25.34
C SER A 37 8.10 -18.49 -24.48
N ASP A 38 9.27 -18.81 -25.04
CA ASP A 38 10.53 -18.86 -24.31
C ASP A 38 11.03 -17.47 -23.99
N SER A 39 11.04 -16.57 -24.99
CA SER A 39 11.44 -15.18 -24.78
C SER A 39 10.55 -14.51 -23.75
N ASN A 40 9.23 -14.60 -23.90
CA ASN A 40 8.30 -13.94 -22.99
C ASN A 40 8.28 -14.61 -21.62
N ARG A 41 8.32 -15.95 -21.52
CA ARG A 41 8.44 -16.60 -20.21
C ARG A 41 9.77 -16.26 -19.53
N GLY A 42 10.86 -16.19 -20.28
CA GLY A 42 12.17 -15.76 -19.77
C GLY A 42 12.11 -14.32 -19.29
N THR A 43 11.66 -13.38 -20.11
CA THR A 43 11.51 -11.98 -19.74
C THR A 43 10.55 -11.77 -18.57
N ILE A 44 9.41 -12.48 -18.52
CA ILE A 44 8.46 -12.37 -17.40
C ILE A 44 9.05 -12.97 -16.14
N VAL A 45 9.64 -14.16 -16.21
CA VAL A 45 10.33 -14.76 -15.06
C VAL A 45 11.44 -13.83 -14.59
N ASP A 46 12.28 -13.32 -15.49
CA ASP A 46 13.39 -12.44 -15.15
C ASP A 46 12.89 -11.09 -14.62
N SER A 47 11.82 -10.51 -15.17
CA SER A 47 11.26 -9.23 -14.70
C SER A 47 10.62 -9.42 -13.32
N LEU A 48 9.77 -10.45 -13.17
CA LEU A 48 9.20 -10.81 -11.87
C LEU A 48 10.32 -11.16 -10.87
N GLN A 49 11.34 -11.92 -11.26
CA GLN A 49 12.50 -12.29 -10.41
C GLN A 49 13.51 -11.15 -10.18
N ASN A 50 13.43 -10.04 -10.91
CA ASN A 50 14.18 -8.84 -10.56
C ASN A 50 13.36 -7.91 -9.66
N GLN A 51 12.03 -8.08 -9.63
CA GLN A 51 11.06 -7.21 -8.94
C GLN A 51 10.32 -7.91 -7.78
N TRP A 52 10.68 -9.13 -7.41
CA TRP A 52 10.03 -9.92 -6.35
C TRP A 52 10.60 -9.69 -4.95
N SER A 53 11.71 -8.95 -4.80
CA SER A 53 12.37 -8.79 -3.52
C SER A 53 11.55 -7.89 -2.60
N ALA A 54 10.63 -8.52 -1.85
CA ALA A 54 10.08 -7.94 -0.65
C ALA A 54 11.15 -7.89 0.44
N SER A 55 11.10 -6.88 1.32
CA SER A 55 12.02 -6.81 2.46
C SER A 55 11.85 -8.00 3.40
N TYR A 56 10.63 -8.53 3.50
CA TYR A 56 10.24 -9.72 4.28
C TYR A 56 9.19 -10.56 3.53
N ASP A 57 9.09 -11.84 3.87
CA ASP A 57 8.23 -12.81 3.16
C ASP A 57 6.85 -12.99 3.82
N ILE A 58 6.79 -12.84 5.14
CA ILE A 58 5.57 -12.98 5.97
C ILE A 58 5.53 -11.82 6.96
N VAL A 59 4.35 -11.26 7.18
CA VAL A 59 4.06 -10.37 8.30
C VAL A 59 3.12 -11.05 9.28
N VAL A 60 3.45 -10.97 10.57
CA VAL A 60 2.65 -11.51 11.67
C VAL A 60 2.04 -10.35 12.43
N ARG A 61 0.72 -10.42 12.68
CA ARG A 61 -0.05 -9.39 13.37
C ARG A 61 -0.94 -9.97 14.47
N PRO A 62 -1.39 -9.17 15.45
CA PRO A 62 -2.37 -9.58 16.47
C PRO A 62 -3.70 -10.04 15.87
N GLU A 63 -4.43 -10.89 16.59
CA GLU A 63 -5.79 -11.29 16.20
C GLU A 63 -6.73 -10.07 16.24
N GLY A 64 -7.59 -9.91 15.23
CA GLY A 64 -8.53 -8.79 15.15
C GLY A 64 -7.98 -7.52 14.50
N SER A 65 -6.71 -7.50 14.07
CA SER A 65 -6.09 -6.34 13.42
C SER A 65 -6.43 -6.17 11.94
N ARG A 66 -7.30 -7.02 11.37
CA ARG A 66 -7.62 -7.02 9.94
C ARG A 66 -8.63 -5.93 9.59
N SER A 67 -8.34 -5.19 8.54
CA SER A 67 -9.23 -4.16 7.99
C SER A 67 -10.22 -4.72 6.97
N VAL A 68 -11.27 -3.96 6.65
CA VAL A 68 -12.29 -4.32 5.65
C VAL A 68 -11.71 -4.44 4.23
N THR A 69 -10.59 -3.77 4.00
CA THR A 69 -9.81 -3.73 2.76
C THR A 69 -9.23 -5.11 2.41
N GLU A 70 -8.89 -5.89 3.43
CA GLU A 70 -8.22 -7.18 3.32
C GLU A 70 -9.16 -8.29 2.80
N GLU A 71 -10.48 -8.09 2.83
CA GLU A 71 -11.43 -8.99 2.15
C GLU A 71 -11.15 -9.08 0.64
N LYS A 72 -10.53 -8.05 0.07
CA LYS A 72 -10.09 -7.99 -1.33
C LYS A 72 -8.59 -8.18 -1.50
N GLU A 73 -7.91 -8.75 -0.50
CA GLU A 73 -6.46 -9.00 -0.49
C GLU A 73 -5.62 -7.70 -0.62
N LEU A 74 -6.16 -6.57 -0.15
CA LEU A 74 -5.50 -5.27 -0.19
C LEU A 74 -5.12 -4.81 1.23
N LEU A 75 -3.86 -4.48 1.45
CA LEU A 75 -3.40 -3.80 2.67
C LEU A 75 -3.26 -2.30 2.40
N GLU A 76 -3.85 -1.50 3.29
CA GLU A 76 -3.74 -0.06 3.28
C GLU A 76 -2.34 0.44 3.68
N PRO A 77 -1.99 1.68 3.27
CA PRO A 77 -0.85 2.40 3.83
C PRO A 77 -0.97 2.56 5.35
N ASN A 78 0.18 2.57 6.02
CA ASN A 78 0.41 2.66 7.46
C ASN A 78 -0.24 1.55 8.30
N TYR A 79 -0.60 0.41 7.69
CA TYR A 79 -1.28 -0.70 8.40
C TYR A 79 -0.49 -1.26 9.58
N LEU A 80 0.85 -1.12 9.59
CA LEU A 80 1.73 -1.52 10.70
C LEU A 80 1.90 -0.42 11.75
N SER A 81 2.04 0.83 11.31
CA SER A 81 2.32 1.98 12.20
C SER A 81 1.11 2.35 13.08
N GLY A 82 -0.10 1.96 12.66
CA GLY A 82 -1.33 2.13 13.45
C GLY A 82 -1.60 1.05 14.49
N LEU A 83 -0.76 0.00 14.58
CA LEU A 83 -0.91 -1.08 15.57
C LEU A 83 -0.21 -0.73 16.87
N ASN A 84 -0.90 -0.86 18.00
CA ASN A 84 -0.35 -0.68 19.33
C ASN A 84 -0.36 -2.01 20.11
N GLY A 85 0.79 -2.68 20.16
CA GLY A 85 0.96 -3.95 20.88
C GLY A 85 0.10 -5.11 20.34
N GLY A 86 -0.06 -6.14 21.18
CA GLY A 86 -0.89 -7.34 20.91
C GLY A 86 -0.10 -8.62 20.58
N ILE A 87 1.23 -8.57 20.62
CA ILE A 87 2.11 -9.74 20.54
C ILE A 87 3.07 -9.73 21.75
N SER A 88 3.11 -10.84 22.49
CA SER A 88 4.02 -11.03 23.63
C SER A 88 5.45 -11.37 23.20
N VAL A 89 6.42 -11.06 24.06
CA VAL A 89 7.83 -11.45 23.87
C VAL A 89 7.97 -12.98 23.83
N ASP A 90 7.17 -13.71 24.62
CA ASP A 90 7.13 -15.18 24.59
C ASP A 90 6.66 -15.73 23.23
N GLN A 91 5.63 -15.13 22.61
CA GLN A 91 5.21 -15.48 21.25
C GLN A 91 6.29 -15.16 20.22
N TYR A 92 6.99 -14.03 20.38
CA TYR A 92 8.10 -13.63 19.51
C TYR A 92 9.31 -14.57 19.60
N GLU A 93 9.63 -15.08 20.78
CA GLU A 93 10.70 -16.08 20.92
C GLU A 93 10.27 -17.45 20.35
N ALA A 94 9.01 -17.85 20.52
CA ALA A 94 8.47 -19.08 19.92
C ALA A 94 8.52 -19.05 18.38
N ILE A 95 7.97 -17.97 17.79
CA ILE A 95 8.59 -17.19 16.70
C ILE A 95 9.91 -17.70 16.12
N LYS A 96 10.98 -17.14 16.68
CA LYS A 96 12.39 -17.35 16.32
C LYS A 96 12.83 -18.81 16.37
N GLU A 97 12.21 -19.63 17.22
CA GLU A 97 12.55 -21.06 17.35
C GLU A 97 11.98 -21.92 16.19
N ILE A 98 11.05 -21.41 15.39
CA ILE A 98 10.46 -22.16 14.27
C ILE A 98 11.52 -22.50 13.20
N SER A 99 11.62 -23.79 12.91
CA SER A 99 12.48 -24.33 11.85
C SER A 99 12.12 -23.75 10.49
N GLY A 100 13.01 -22.95 9.91
CA GLY A 100 12.84 -22.37 8.58
C GLY A 100 12.78 -20.84 8.61
N ILE A 101 12.72 -20.20 9.78
CA ILE A 101 12.83 -18.75 9.89
C ILE A 101 14.30 -18.35 9.90
N GLU A 102 14.69 -17.44 9.01
CA GLU A 102 16.03 -16.86 8.93
C GLU A 102 16.15 -15.60 9.77
N VAL A 103 15.15 -14.72 9.65
CA VAL A 103 15.06 -13.44 10.37
C VAL A 103 13.63 -13.25 10.87
N ALA A 104 13.48 -12.82 12.11
CA ALA A 104 12.21 -12.37 12.67
C ALA A 104 12.44 -11.02 13.35
N ALA A 105 12.07 -9.95 12.65
CA ALA A 105 12.29 -8.57 13.07
C ALA A 105 10.99 -7.98 13.64
N PRO A 106 10.85 -7.89 14.97
CA PRO A 106 9.69 -7.32 15.63
C PRO A 106 9.73 -5.79 15.55
N ILE A 107 8.55 -5.18 15.56
CA ILE A 107 8.37 -3.76 15.80
C ILE A 107 7.32 -3.56 16.88
N ALA A 108 7.66 -2.77 17.89
CA ALA A 108 6.78 -2.33 18.97
C ALA A 108 6.53 -0.83 18.81
N VAL A 109 5.31 -0.42 18.47
CA VAL A 109 4.97 1.00 18.39
C VAL A 109 4.63 1.48 19.80
N ILE A 110 5.48 2.31 20.40
CA ILE A 110 5.34 2.72 21.82
C ILE A 110 4.38 3.91 21.92
N GLY A 111 4.61 4.95 21.10
CA GLY A 111 3.78 6.16 21.09
C GLY A 111 4.57 7.41 20.69
N TYR A 112 3.91 8.55 20.68
CA TYR A 112 4.50 9.84 20.35
C TYR A 112 5.09 10.50 21.60
N ALA A 113 6.41 10.69 21.57
CA ALA A 113 7.14 11.46 22.56
C ALA A 113 7.11 12.94 22.18
N ASP A 114 6.85 13.79 23.16
CA ASP A 114 7.00 15.24 23.01
C ASP A 114 8.49 15.62 23.09
N TYR A 115 8.89 16.66 22.39
CA TYR A 115 10.18 17.29 22.62
C TYR A 115 10.07 18.78 22.36
N GLU A 116 10.63 19.53 23.30
CA GLU A 116 10.67 20.97 23.28
C GLU A 116 12.12 21.41 23.07
N THR A 117 12.32 22.29 22.09
CA THR A 117 13.62 22.91 21.85
C THR A 117 13.58 24.34 22.39
N ASP A 118 14.47 24.69 23.31
CA ASP A 118 14.61 26.05 23.82
C ASP A 118 15.61 26.87 22.98
N PHE A 119 15.15 27.97 22.38
CA PHE A 119 16.01 28.92 21.67
C PHE A 119 16.41 30.15 22.53
N GLY A 120 16.16 30.08 23.83
CA GLY A 120 16.44 31.12 24.82
C GLY A 120 15.21 31.95 25.18
N SER A 121 15.44 33.08 25.85
CA SER A 121 14.38 33.98 26.32
C SER A 121 14.45 35.35 25.65
N VAL A 122 13.28 35.99 25.49
CA VAL A 122 13.19 37.38 25.00
C VAL A 122 13.38 38.38 26.14
N GLU A 123 14.27 39.36 25.95
CA GLU A 123 14.39 40.51 26.84
C GLU A 123 13.31 41.57 26.54
N LEU A 124 12.44 41.84 27.52
CA LEU A 124 11.44 42.91 27.45
C LEU A 124 11.94 44.15 28.22
N GLU A 125 11.96 45.31 27.55
CA GLU A 125 12.48 46.56 28.14
C GLU A 125 11.38 47.44 28.77
N GLU A 126 10.14 47.36 28.27
CA GLU A 126 9.06 48.26 28.66
C GLU A 126 8.04 47.56 29.56
N GLU A 127 7.65 48.22 30.65
CA GLU A 127 6.53 47.84 31.50
C GLU A 127 5.21 47.83 30.70
N GLY A 128 4.43 46.74 30.79
CA GLY A 128 3.15 46.63 30.09
C GLY A 128 2.53 45.24 30.09
N ILE A 129 1.40 45.09 29.39
CA ILE A 129 0.82 43.79 29.06
C ILE A 129 1.30 43.40 27.67
N TYR A 130 1.83 42.19 27.55
CA TYR A 130 2.34 41.63 26.31
C TYR A 130 1.39 40.55 25.77
N ARG A 131 1.33 40.49 24.44
CA ARG A 131 0.69 39.43 23.66
C ARG A 131 1.80 38.63 22.96
N LYS A 132 1.97 37.38 23.35
CA LYS A 132 2.76 36.38 22.62
C LYS A 132 1.82 35.71 21.60
N THR A 133 2.10 35.92 20.32
CA THR A 133 1.41 35.23 19.23
C THR A 133 2.35 34.20 18.65
N GLN A 134 1.94 32.94 18.67
CA GLN A 134 2.64 31.84 18.03
C GLN A 134 1.81 31.36 16.84
N THR A 135 2.34 31.53 15.63
CA THR A 135 1.74 31.02 14.41
C THR A 135 2.54 29.80 13.97
N VAL A 136 1.90 28.63 13.99
CA VAL A 136 2.45 27.38 13.46
C VAL A 136 1.89 27.19 12.06
N SER A 137 2.75 27.26 11.05
CA SER A 137 2.40 27.02 9.65
C SER A 137 2.99 25.68 9.20
N VAL A 138 2.14 24.77 8.73
CA VAL A 138 2.55 23.46 8.20
C VAL A 138 2.18 23.36 6.73
N ASN A 139 3.16 23.08 5.89
CA ASN A 139 2.94 22.86 4.46
C ASN A 139 2.72 21.37 4.19
N ASN A 140 1.46 20.96 4.01
CA ASN A 140 1.09 19.59 3.70
C ASN A 140 1.23 19.24 2.20
N GLY A 141 1.85 20.11 1.39
CA GLY A 141 2.06 19.93 -0.05
C GLY A 141 0.87 20.29 -0.95
N ILE A 142 -0.35 20.32 -0.41
CA ILE A 142 -1.59 20.75 -1.08
C ILE A 142 -1.91 22.21 -0.71
N GLY A 143 -1.73 22.54 0.57
CA GLY A 143 -1.98 23.85 1.15
C GLY A 143 -1.09 24.10 2.37
N ILE A 144 -1.33 25.24 3.02
CA ILE A 144 -0.68 25.61 4.28
C ILE A 144 -1.77 25.63 5.35
N GLU A 145 -1.61 24.79 6.37
CA GLU A 145 -2.43 24.79 7.57
C GLU A 145 -1.76 25.75 8.57
N GLU A 146 -2.53 26.70 9.11
CA GLU A 146 -2.02 27.67 10.10
C GLU A 146 -2.83 27.58 11.39
N GLU A 147 -2.12 27.34 12.49
CA GLU A 147 -2.65 27.42 13.83
C GLU A 147 -2.07 28.65 14.53
N ILE A 148 -2.94 29.50 15.09
CA ILE A 148 -2.53 30.73 15.78
C ILE A 148 -2.91 30.64 17.24
N SER A 149 -1.92 30.46 18.10
CA SER A 149 -2.07 30.56 19.55
C SER A 149 -1.71 31.96 20.04
N ARG A 150 -2.50 32.50 20.97
CA ARG A 150 -2.25 33.81 21.58
C ARG A 150 -2.28 33.68 23.09
N TYR A 151 -1.21 34.14 23.71
CA TYR A 151 -1.03 34.15 25.14
C TYR A 151 -0.75 35.58 25.63
N TYR A 152 -1.34 35.96 26.76
CA TYR A 152 -1.26 37.31 27.30
C TYR A 152 -0.66 37.28 28.69
N PHE A 153 0.28 38.19 28.99
CA PHE A 153 0.89 38.26 30.32
C PHE A 153 1.33 39.68 30.68
N PRO A 154 1.29 40.07 31.98
CA PRO A 154 1.83 41.33 32.45
C PRO A 154 3.35 41.24 32.64
N TYR A 155 4.08 42.30 32.37
CA TYR A 155 5.51 42.41 32.64
C TYR A 155 5.81 43.65 33.49
N ASN A 156 6.29 43.43 34.72
CA ASN A 156 6.66 44.46 35.69
C ASN A 156 5.60 45.54 35.98
N VAL A 157 4.31 45.28 35.70
CA VAL A 157 3.21 46.24 35.91
C VAL A 157 2.12 45.74 36.83
N TRP A 158 1.94 44.43 36.94
CA TRP A 158 0.85 43.82 37.67
C TRP A 158 1.22 42.43 38.16
N ASP A 159 0.89 42.14 39.41
CA ASP A 159 1.17 40.86 40.04
C ASP A 159 -0.03 39.93 39.86
N ILE A 160 0.23 38.77 39.26
CA ILE A 160 -0.76 37.73 39.02
C ILE A 160 -0.90 36.76 40.20
N LEU A 161 0.04 36.79 41.17
CA LEU A 161 0.00 35.94 42.35
C LEU A 161 -1.33 36.21 43.10
N ASP A 162 -2.11 35.14 43.31
CA ASP A 162 -3.48 35.13 43.88
C ASP A 162 -4.64 35.63 42.97
N LYS A 163 -4.42 35.77 41.65
CA LYS A 163 -5.46 36.17 40.67
C LYS A 163 -5.91 34.99 39.79
N GLY A 164 -7.21 34.94 39.45
CA GLY A 164 -7.81 33.86 38.64
C GLY A 164 -7.71 34.09 37.12
N SER A 165 -8.05 33.08 36.31
CA SER A 165 -8.03 33.13 34.84
C SER A 165 -9.01 34.14 34.22
N GLU A 166 -9.97 34.63 35.01
CA GLU A 166 -10.95 35.66 34.64
C GLU A 166 -10.35 37.00 34.15
N TYR A 167 -9.09 37.30 34.47
CA TYR A 167 -8.39 38.50 34.00
C TYR A 167 -7.82 38.35 32.58
N GLY A 168 -7.85 37.14 32.01
CA GLY A 168 -7.41 36.86 30.65
C GLY A 168 -5.91 36.97 30.41
N VAL A 169 -5.11 37.04 31.47
CA VAL A 169 -3.64 37.04 31.44
C VAL A 169 -3.13 35.88 32.29
N GLY A 170 -1.99 35.32 31.89
CA GLY A 170 -1.28 34.29 32.64
C GLY A 170 0.08 34.77 33.16
N ALA A 171 0.85 33.85 33.73
CA ALA A 171 2.20 34.12 34.21
C ALA A 171 3.10 34.63 33.06
N PRO A 172 4.07 35.51 33.36
CA PRO A 172 5.03 35.97 32.35
C PRO A 172 5.71 34.78 31.66
N ASN A 173 5.63 34.74 30.33
CA ASN A 173 6.26 33.71 29.52
C ASN A 173 7.18 34.41 28.51
N PHE A 174 8.48 34.18 28.63
CA PHE A 174 9.51 34.78 27.78
C PHE A 174 10.19 33.78 26.86
N ASP A 175 9.81 32.50 26.94
CA ASP A 175 10.47 31.42 26.23
C ASP A 175 10.30 31.54 24.71
N LEU A 176 11.33 31.13 23.99
CA LEU A 176 11.33 30.93 22.54
C LEU A 176 11.37 29.43 22.26
N SER A 177 10.46 28.69 22.88
CA SER A 177 10.45 27.24 22.74
C SER A 177 9.59 26.76 21.58
N VAL A 178 10.03 25.67 20.95
CA VAL A 178 9.30 25.01 19.85
C VAL A 178 9.03 23.56 20.23
N HIS A 179 7.74 23.22 20.32
CA HIS A 179 7.27 21.88 20.65
C HIS A 179 7.07 21.03 19.39
N ASN A 180 7.44 19.76 19.44
CA ASN A 180 7.27 18.80 18.34
C ASN A 180 6.99 17.39 18.88
N LEU A 181 6.31 16.57 18.07
CA LEU A 181 6.05 15.17 18.40
C LEU A 181 6.93 14.26 17.55
N SER A 182 7.45 13.19 18.14
CA SER A 182 8.19 12.14 17.42
C SER A 182 7.67 10.77 17.81
N LEU A 183 7.36 9.93 16.83
CA LEU A 183 6.97 8.55 17.07
C LEU A 183 8.18 7.73 17.53
N LEU A 184 8.05 7.08 18.69
CA LEU A 184 9.02 6.17 19.28
C LEU A 184 8.60 4.72 19.03
N ALA A 185 9.51 3.91 18.51
CA ALA A 185 9.29 2.47 18.28
C ALA A 185 10.44 1.60 18.81
N GLY A 186 10.11 0.45 19.38
CA GLY A 186 11.06 -0.60 19.76
C GLY A 186 11.33 -1.58 18.61
N ILE A 187 12.59 -1.99 18.46
CA ILE A 187 13.05 -2.99 17.48
C ILE A 187 14.00 -3.99 18.13
N ASP A 188 14.18 -5.19 17.55
CA ASP A 188 15.33 -6.06 17.88
C ASP A 188 16.50 -5.62 16.98
N PRO A 189 17.58 -5.00 17.52
CA PRO A 189 18.65 -4.46 16.69
C PRO A 189 19.37 -5.52 15.84
N GLU A 190 19.54 -6.75 16.33
CA GLU A 190 20.21 -7.80 15.56
C GLU A 190 19.35 -8.29 14.40
N GLN A 191 18.04 -8.43 14.62
CA GLN A 191 17.13 -8.90 13.60
C GLN A 191 16.85 -7.81 12.57
N GLU A 192 16.72 -6.55 13.00
CA GLU A 192 16.53 -5.41 12.10
C GLU A 192 17.77 -5.18 11.23
N ALA A 193 18.98 -5.31 11.80
CA ALA A 193 20.23 -5.27 11.03
C ALA A 193 20.26 -6.37 9.94
N LYS A 194 19.86 -7.61 10.26
CA LYS A 194 19.79 -8.69 9.27
C LYS A 194 18.71 -8.47 8.20
N LEU A 195 17.60 -7.80 8.54
CA LEU A 195 16.49 -7.60 7.61
C LEU A 195 16.78 -6.49 6.60
N ILE A 196 17.19 -5.31 7.07
CA ILE A 196 17.28 -4.09 6.26
C ILE A 196 18.68 -3.43 6.28
N GLY A 197 19.66 -3.99 6.99
CA GLY A 197 21.00 -3.41 7.10
C GLY A 197 21.01 -2.11 7.90
N LEU A 198 20.22 -2.03 8.97
CA LEU A 198 20.10 -0.82 9.80
C LEU A 198 21.44 -0.41 10.42
N ASP A 199 22.31 -1.37 10.74
CA ASP A 199 23.66 -1.13 11.25
C ASP A 199 24.60 -0.49 10.22
N GLU A 200 24.42 -0.81 8.93
CA GLU A 200 25.16 -0.21 7.82
C GLU A 200 24.69 1.22 7.48
N ALA A 201 23.46 1.57 7.87
CA ALA A 201 22.85 2.88 7.63
C ALA A 201 23.17 3.93 8.71
N ILE A 202 23.98 3.57 9.72
CA ILE A 202 24.40 4.48 10.79
C ILE A 202 25.43 5.50 10.26
N LEU A 203 25.19 6.77 10.51
CA LEU A 203 26.09 7.86 10.12
C LEU A 203 27.28 7.97 11.08
N ASP A 204 28.49 8.02 10.53
CA ASP A 204 29.75 8.23 11.27
C ASP A 204 29.93 9.74 11.59
N ARG A 205 29.22 10.22 12.63
CA ARG A 205 29.25 11.61 13.12
C ARG A 205 29.34 11.65 14.65
N GLY A 206 30.31 12.38 15.19
CA GLY A 206 30.47 12.54 16.64
C GLY A 206 30.65 11.20 17.36
N SER A 207 29.80 10.93 18.35
CA SER A 207 29.72 9.67 19.12
C SER A 207 28.72 8.65 18.56
N SER A 208 28.16 8.89 17.36
CA SER A 208 27.14 8.05 16.74
C SER A 208 27.62 6.61 16.53
N ARG A 209 26.80 5.64 16.94
CA ARG A 209 27.05 4.21 16.86
C ARG A 209 25.74 3.42 16.85
N PHE A 210 25.83 2.15 16.45
CA PHE A 210 24.73 1.19 16.60
C PHE A 210 24.64 0.63 18.04
N PHE A 211 23.51 -0.02 18.35
CA PHE A 211 23.25 -0.70 19.63
C PHE A 211 24.31 -1.77 19.94
N LYS A 212 24.59 -1.96 21.23
CA LYS A 212 25.45 -3.01 21.80
C LYS A 212 24.68 -3.79 22.86
N ASP A 213 25.09 -5.03 23.12
CA ASP A 213 24.51 -5.89 24.17
C ASP A 213 24.56 -5.31 25.60
N THR A 214 25.36 -4.25 25.82
CA THR A 214 25.45 -3.54 27.10
C THR A 214 24.45 -2.39 27.23
N ASP A 215 23.86 -1.96 26.12
CA ASP A 215 22.86 -0.91 26.12
C ASP A 215 21.53 -1.54 26.54
N GLY A 216 20.84 -0.90 27.47
CA GLY A 216 19.60 -1.44 28.00
C GLY A 216 18.83 -0.40 28.79
N TYR A 217 17.67 -0.82 29.27
CA TYR A 217 16.76 0.00 30.04
C TYR A 217 17.20 0.13 31.51
N TYR A 218 17.00 1.32 32.08
CA TYR A 218 17.25 1.62 33.48
C TYR A 218 16.15 2.54 34.04
N PHE A 219 15.49 2.12 35.12
CA PHE A 219 14.52 2.95 35.84
C PHE A 219 15.17 3.68 37.02
N ASN A 220 15.07 5.00 37.06
CA ASN A 220 15.57 5.80 38.17
C ASN A 220 14.49 5.97 39.24
N GLU A 221 14.48 5.11 40.25
CA GLU A 221 13.49 5.14 41.35
C GLU A 221 13.45 6.46 42.13
N ASN A 222 14.57 7.20 42.19
CA ASN A 222 14.65 8.46 42.96
C ASN A 222 13.99 9.63 42.23
N LYS A 223 14.07 9.65 40.90
CA LYS A 223 13.58 10.75 40.05
C LYS A 223 12.32 10.39 39.26
N GLY A 224 11.97 9.10 39.22
CA GLY A 224 10.77 8.57 38.59
C GLY A 224 10.78 8.68 37.06
N TYR A 225 11.92 8.44 36.41
CA TYR A 225 12.02 8.42 34.95
C TYR A 225 12.71 7.16 34.40
N HIS A 226 12.44 6.87 33.14
CA HIS A 226 12.91 5.73 32.35
C HIS A 226 14.08 6.16 31.45
N GLU A 227 15.29 5.63 31.67
CA GLU A 227 16.47 5.85 30.82
C GLU A 227 16.67 4.65 29.86
N PHE A 228 16.87 4.92 28.57
CA PHE A 228 17.07 3.87 27.55
C PHE A 228 17.79 4.40 26.31
N PRO A 229 18.54 3.56 25.58
CA PRO A 229 19.26 3.97 24.38
C PRO A 229 18.31 4.23 23.20
N ILE A 230 18.58 5.26 22.41
CA ILE A 230 17.88 5.54 21.14
C ILE A 230 18.83 5.82 19.97
N ILE A 231 18.40 5.42 18.78
CA ILE A 231 18.92 5.95 17.51
C ILE A 231 17.84 6.81 16.84
N VAL A 232 18.27 7.85 16.14
CA VAL A 232 17.37 8.87 15.58
C VAL A 232 17.51 8.96 14.07
N ASN A 233 16.39 9.15 13.37
CA ASN A 233 16.39 9.39 11.93
C ASN A 233 16.94 10.78 11.62
N ASN A 234 17.85 10.88 10.65
CA ASN A 234 18.47 12.14 10.23
C ASN A 234 17.51 13.09 9.46
N HIS A 235 16.29 12.67 9.12
CA HIS A 235 15.35 13.45 8.32
C HIS A 235 14.08 13.84 9.09
N ALA A 236 13.77 15.15 9.09
CA ALA A 236 12.45 15.65 9.43
C ALA A 236 11.52 15.57 8.20
N PHE A 237 10.34 14.95 8.34
CA PHE A 237 9.39 14.77 7.23
C PHE A 237 8.27 15.82 7.18
N VAL A 238 8.15 16.65 8.23
CA VAL A 238 7.12 17.69 8.37
C VAL A 238 7.71 19.05 8.02
N ASP A 239 7.14 19.72 7.02
CA ASP A 239 7.51 21.08 6.62
C ASP A 239 6.81 22.11 7.54
N LYS A 240 7.31 22.25 8.77
CA LYS A 240 6.77 23.14 9.80
C LYS A 240 7.58 24.43 9.93
N THR A 241 6.89 25.56 10.13
CA THR A 241 7.47 26.87 10.49
C THR A 241 6.72 27.42 11.70
N VAL A 242 7.44 27.93 12.69
CA VAL A 242 6.88 28.54 13.90
C VAL A 242 7.34 29.99 13.99
N ASP A 243 6.39 30.91 13.85
CA ASP A 243 6.59 32.34 14.03
C ASP A 243 6.15 32.75 15.43
N ILE A 244 7.08 33.24 16.26
CA ILE A 244 6.80 33.75 17.61
C ILE A 244 6.95 35.26 17.58
N THR A 245 5.86 35.97 17.85
CA THR A 245 5.83 37.44 17.91
C THR A 245 5.38 37.91 19.28
N TYR A 246 6.15 38.83 19.89
CA TYR A 246 5.81 39.53 21.12
C TYR A 246 5.38 40.95 20.79
N GLU A 247 4.17 41.32 21.18
CA GLU A 247 3.60 42.66 21.00
C GLU A 247 3.26 43.26 22.36
N ARG A 248 3.65 44.52 22.60
CA ARG A 248 3.19 45.27 23.77
C ARG A 248 1.83 45.88 23.45
N LEU A 249 0.82 45.62 24.27
CA LEU A 249 -0.52 46.16 24.07
C LEU A 249 -0.57 47.65 24.41
N ASP A 250 -1.31 48.42 23.61
CA ASP A 250 -1.47 49.88 23.75
C ASP A 250 -2.43 50.25 24.90
N LEU A 251 -2.16 49.74 26.10
CA LEU A 251 -2.90 50.02 27.33
C LEU A 251 -2.10 50.99 28.20
N PRO A 252 -2.74 52.03 28.77
CA PRO A 252 -2.07 52.98 29.65
C PRO A 252 -1.89 52.40 31.08
N ILE A 253 -1.34 51.19 31.19
CA ILE A 253 -1.10 50.48 32.45
C ILE A 253 0.25 50.88 33.08
N ASN A 254 0.27 51.01 34.40
CA ASN A 254 1.44 51.24 35.25
C ASN A 254 1.15 50.73 36.67
N ASP A 255 2.17 50.64 37.51
CA ASP A 255 2.07 50.16 38.90
C ASP A 255 0.98 50.83 39.75
N GLN A 256 0.60 52.07 39.45
CA GLN A 256 -0.37 52.83 40.25
C GLN A 256 -1.82 52.60 39.81
N ASN A 257 -2.06 52.17 38.58
CA ASN A 257 -3.41 51.97 38.03
C ASN A 257 -3.71 50.54 37.55
N ALA A 258 -2.75 49.62 37.70
CA ALA A 258 -2.86 48.25 37.22
C ALA A 258 -4.05 47.49 37.81
N ASP A 259 -4.32 47.58 39.12
CA ASP A 259 -5.45 46.87 39.74
C ASP A 259 -6.81 47.36 39.24
N GLU A 260 -6.98 48.69 39.07
CA GLU A 260 -8.23 49.25 38.57
C GLU A 260 -8.46 48.89 37.09
N LEU A 261 -7.40 48.93 36.28
CA LEU A 261 -7.46 48.63 34.86
C LEU A 261 -7.66 47.14 34.58
N MET A 262 -7.04 46.26 35.37
CA MET A 262 -7.24 44.82 35.22
C MET A 262 -8.63 44.38 35.68
N GLU A 263 -9.23 45.05 36.66
CA GLU A 263 -10.64 44.83 37.01
C GLU A 263 -11.58 45.29 35.87
N GLU A 264 -11.23 46.35 35.14
CA GLU A 264 -11.95 46.77 33.92
C GLU A 264 -11.80 45.73 32.79
N VAL A 265 -10.59 45.18 32.60
CA VAL A 265 -10.32 44.10 31.63
C VAL A 265 -11.18 42.87 31.95
N LYS A 266 -11.19 42.41 33.20
CA LYS A 266 -12.04 41.31 33.68
C LYS A 266 -13.52 41.56 33.39
N ASN A 267 -14.04 42.73 33.77
CA ASN A 267 -15.44 43.09 33.54
C ASN A 267 -15.81 43.22 32.05
N SER A 268 -14.82 43.44 31.18
CA SER A 268 -14.97 43.56 29.73
C SER A 268 -14.82 42.24 28.98
N GLY A 269 -14.61 41.11 29.68
CA GLY A 269 -14.46 39.79 29.08
C GLY A 269 -13.04 39.24 29.10
N GLY A 270 -12.11 39.85 29.83
CA GLY A 270 -10.76 39.35 30.05
C GLY A 270 -9.98 39.19 28.74
N GLN A 271 -9.72 37.94 28.36
CA GLN A 271 -8.94 37.58 27.18
C GLN A 271 -9.59 38.08 25.88
N ASP A 272 -10.92 37.99 25.78
CA ASP A 272 -11.67 38.47 24.60
C ASP A 272 -11.48 39.98 24.40
N TYR A 273 -11.42 40.75 25.49
CA TYR A 273 -11.14 42.17 25.43
C TYR A 273 -9.70 42.43 24.96
N LEU A 274 -8.72 41.76 25.56
CA LEU A 274 -7.30 41.90 25.20
C LEU A 274 -7.01 41.51 23.76
N HIS A 275 -7.82 40.62 23.17
CA HIS A 275 -7.75 40.27 21.75
C HIS A 275 -8.06 41.45 20.82
N THR A 276 -8.97 42.34 21.23
CA THR A 276 -9.38 43.51 20.44
C THR A 276 -8.42 44.70 20.53
N VAL A 277 -7.47 44.67 21.46
CA VAL A 277 -6.54 45.77 21.71
C VAL A 277 -5.38 45.72 20.72
N ASP A 278 -5.10 46.86 20.09
CA ASP A 278 -3.94 47.04 19.21
C ASP A 278 -2.63 46.98 20.02
N GLY A 279 -1.55 46.49 19.41
CA GLY A 279 -0.25 46.39 20.05
C GLY A 279 0.89 46.77 19.10
N SER A 280 2.02 47.15 19.67
CA SER A 280 3.26 47.42 18.95
C SER A 280 4.19 46.20 19.01
N GLU A 281 4.63 45.70 17.86
CA GLU A 281 5.62 44.61 17.75
C GLU A 281 6.93 45.01 18.46
N HIS A 282 7.35 44.17 19.41
CA HIS A 282 8.59 44.31 20.18
C HIS A 282 9.66 43.35 19.68
N HIS A 283 9.28 42.09 19.44
CA HIS A 283 10.19 41.04 18.99
C HIS A 283 9.47 40.05 18.07
N ARG A 284 10.16 39.56 17.04
CA ARG A 284 9.68 38.48 16.16
C ARG A 284 10.85 37.55 15.84
N SER A 285 10.63 36.26 16.05
CA SER A 285 11.54 35.19 15.65
C SER A 285 10.79 34.12 14.87
N THR A 286 11.47 33.52 13.91
CA THR A 286 10.93 32.45 13.05
C THR A 286 11.87 31.26 13.14
N TYR A 287 11.32 30.09 13.42
CA TYR A 287 12.06 28.84 13.51
C TYR A 287 11.45 27.80 12.57
N THR A 288 12.28 27.11 11.80
CA THR A 288 11.83 25.96 11.00
C THR A 288 11.84 24.67 11.82
N GLY A 289 11.03 23.70 11.44
CA GLY A 289 11.03 22.37 12.07
C GLY A 289 12.37 21.65 11.95
N GLU A 290 13.09 21.85 10.83
CA GLU A 290 14.44 21.31 10.63
C GLU A 290 15.46 21.95 11.58
N GLU A 291 15.41 23.28 11.76
CA GLU A 291 16.26 23.98 12.73
C GLU A 291 15.96 23.56 14.17
N ALA A 292 14.68 23.46 14.53
CA ALA A 292 14.24 22.98 15.85
C ALA A 292 14.71 21.56 16.13
N PHE A 293 14.62 20.68 15.13
CA PHE A 293 15.12 19.32 15.21
C PHE A 293 16.64 19.28 15.37
N HIS A 294 17.41 19.99 14.54
CA HIS A 294 18.87 20.02 14.65
C HIS A 294 19.36 20.62 15.99
N ALA A 295 18.67 21.63 16.50
CA ALA A 295 18.97 22.23 17.80
C ALA A 295 18.66 21.26 18.95
N PHE A 296 17.50 20.60 18.95
CA PHE A 296 17.17 19.54 19.91
C PHE A 296 18.23 18.44 19.93
N ILE A 297 18.64 17.99 18.75
CA ILE A 297 19.70 16.98 18.63
C ILE A 297 21.04 17.50 19.18
N SER A 298 21.39 18.75 18.91
CA SER A 298 22.65 19.31 19.40
C SER A 298 22.67 19.42 20.93
N GLU A 299 21.53 19.80 21.54
CA GLU A 299 21.33 19.83 22.99
C GLU A 299 21.43 18.44 23.62
N MET A 300 20.72 17.45 23.06
CA MET A 300 20.71 16.10 23.62
C MET A 300 22.04 15.36 23.48
N THR A 301 22.79 15.63 22.40
CA THR A 301 24.06 14.94 22.14
C THR A 301 25.29 15.67 22.68
N GLY A 302 25.16 16.95 23.02
CA GLY A 302 26.29 17.84 23.30
C GLY A 302 27.26 17.96 22.12
N VAL A 303 26.81 17.67 20.90
CA VAL A 303 27.59 17.73 19.66
C VAL A 303 26.84 18.56 18.63
N ASP A 304 27.52 19.56 18.09
CA ASP A 304 26.98 20.40 17.03
C ASP A 304 26.71 19.58 15.78
N TRP A 305 25.46 19.61 15.31
CA TRP A 305 24.97 18.82 14.20
C TRP A 305 25.74 19.02 12.88
N GLU A 306 26.06 20.28 12.53
CA GLU A 306 26.69 20.61 11.26
C GLU A 306 28.19 20.30 11.25
N THR A 307 28.84 20.50 12.40
CA THR A 307 30.30 20.49 12.50
C THR A 307 30.86 19.25 13.19
N GLY A 308 30.03 18.50 13.92
CA GLY A 308 30.42 17.31 14.68
C GLY A 308 31.34 17.61 15.86
N ASN A 309 31.45 18.88 16.27
CA ASN A 309 32.26 19.30 17.41
C ASN A 309 31.46 19.21 18.71
N VAL A 310 32.13 18.90 19.81
CA VAL A 310 31.50 18.94 21.14
C VAL A 310 31.16 20.38 21.49
N ILE A 311 29.90 20.61 21.87
CA ILE A 311 29.43 21.89 22.41
C ILE A 311 29.86 21.93 23.87
N GLU A 312 30.74 22.88 24.22
CA GLU A 312 31.06 23.17 25.62
C GLU A 312 29.85 23.89 26.24
N HIS A 313 29.02 23.17 27.00
CA HIS A 313 28.03 23.82 27.85
C HIS A 313 28.76 24.47 29.04
N GLU A 314 28.65 25.79 29.18
CA GLU A 314 28.99 26.46 30.43
C GLU A 314 27.99 25.99 31.48
N GLU A 315 28.43 25.23 32.49
CA GLU A 315 27.59 24.92 33.64
C GLU A 315 27.09 26.25 34.24
N PRO A 316 25.78 26.43 34.47
CA PRO A 316 25.28 27.61 35.15
C PRO A 316 25.97 27.70 36.51
N SER A 317 26.38 28.90 36.92
CA SER A 317 26.91 29.11 38.27
C SER A 317 25.90 28.63 39.32
N GLU A 318 26.38 28.05 40.43
CA GLU A 318 25.58 27.54 41.57
C GLU A 318 24.54 28.54 42.14
N ASP A 319 24.57 29.81 41.72
CA ASP A 319 23.68 30.89 42.15
C ASP A 319 22.40 31.07 41.29
N GLU A 320 22.23 30.36 40.16
CA GLU A 320 21.08 30.53 39.23
C GLU A 320 20.10 29.34 39.19
N ALA A 321 20.32 28.30 39.98
CA ALA A 321 19.48 27.10 40.00
C ALA A 321 18.34 27.22 41.05
N ASP A 322 17.33 28.03 40.76
CA ASP A 322 16.05 28.00 41.48
C ASP A 322 14.95 27.29 40.66
N GLU A 323 14.14 26.53 41.39
CA GLU A 323 12.90 25.82 41.03
C GLU A 323 12.96 24.50 40.22
N ALA A 324 12.13 23.54 40.67
CA ALA A 324 12.08 22.14 40.23
C ALA A 324 11.48 21.92 38.82
N GLN A 325 10.88 22.95 38.21
CA GLN A 325 10.40 22.89 36.82
C GLN A 325 11.56 23.02 35.82
N THR A 326 12.54 23.87 36.13
CA THR A 326 13.74 24.10 35.31
C THR A 326 14.67 22.87 35.27
N GLN A 327 14.73 22.09 36.36
CA GLN A 327 15.58 20.90 36.44
C GLN A 327 15.14 19.74 35.54
N ALA A 328 13.84 19.61 35.22
CA ALA A 328 13.35 18.51 34.38
C ALA A 328 13.66 18.74 32.88
N GLN A 329 13.49 19.98 32.39
CA GLN A 329 13.92 20.41 31.06
C GLN A 329 15.46 20.35 30.94
N GLN A 330 16.19 20.82 31.96
CA GLN A 330 17.67 20.73 32.00
C GLN A 330 18.22 19.30 32.06
N GLU A 331 17.42 18.30 32.47
CA GLU A 331 17.82 16.89 32.51
C GLU A 331 17.38 16.08 31.28
N GLY A 332 16.75 16.71 30.26
CA GLY A 332 16.30 16.05 29.04
C GLY A 332 15.16 15.05 29.24
N VAL A 333 14.33 15.26 30.27
CA VAL A 333 13.21 14.37 30.62
C VAL A 333 11.95 14.80 29.86
N THR A 334 11.38 13.91 29.05
CA THR A 334 10.13 14.12 28.32
C THR A 334 9.07 13.06 28.68
N GLY A 335 7.86 13.12 28.10
CA GLY A 335 6.79 12.15 28.28
C GLY A 335 6.27 11.57 26.97
N ILE A 336 5.70 10.37 27.02
CA ILE A 336 4.95 9.77 25.91
C ILE A 336 3.47 10.10 26.10
N VAL A 337 2.88 10.83 25.16
CA VAL A 337 1.55 11.42 25.34
C VAL A 337 0.50 10.62 24.57
N PHE A 338 0.74 10.39 23.28
CA PHE A 338 -0.23 9.82 22.36
C PHE A 338 0.14 8.41 21.93
N GLN A 339 -0.86 7.55 21.79
CA GLN A 339 -0.73 6.20 21.25
C GLN A 339 -1.12 6.18 19.77
N SER A 340 -0.51 5.28 19.00
CA SER A 340 -0.91 5.06 17.61
C SER A 340 -2.22 4.29 17.52
N SER A 341 -3.03 4.62 16.51
CA SER A 341 -4.29 3.92 16.21
C SER A 341 -4.51 3.76 14.70
N GLN A 342 -5.44 2.88 14.33
CA GLN A 342 -5.74 2.53 12.93
C GLN A 342 -6.74 3.48 12.28
N LEU A 343 -6.74 3.52 10.94
CA LEU A 343 -7.76 4.20 10.14
C LEU A 343 -8.95 3.29 9.87
N ASN A 344 -10.15 3.86 9.89
CA ASN A 344 -11.39 3.16 9.55
C ASN A 344 -11.83 3.48 8.12
N TYR A 345 -11.95 2.44 7.29
CA TYR A 345 -12.37 2.57 5.89
C TYR A 345 -13.78 2.02 5.65
N GLU A 346 -14.49 2.62 4.69
CA GLU A 346 -15.76 2.13 4.16
C GLU A 346 -15.66 2.02 2.63
N GLU A 347 -16.22 0.95 2.04
CA GLU A 347 -16.25 0.79 0.59
C GLU A 347 -17.18 1.83 -0.06
N ILE A 348 -16.67 2.56 -1.05
CA ILE A 348 -17.48 3.48 -1.85
C ILE A 348 -17.23 3.24 -3.34
N ARG A 349 -18.16 3.66 -4.20
CA ARG A 349 -17.97 3.54 -5.64
C ARG A 349 -17.06 4.63 -6.19
N SER A 350 -16.09 4.21 -6.99
CA SER A 350 -15.15 5.13 -7.64
C SER A 350 -15.84 6.03 -8.67
N PRO A 351 -15.57 7.35 -8.69
CA PRO A 351 -16.03 8.26 -9.73
C PRO A 351 -15.53 7.84 -11.13
N TYR A 352 -14.36 7.21 -11.19
CA TYR A 352 -13.71 6.74 -12.40
C TYR A 352 -13.26 5.28 -12.24
N ALA A 353 -14.23 4.37 -12.08
CA ALA A 353 -13.99 2.94 -11.89
C ALA A 353 -13.12 2.27 -12.98
N ASN A 354 -13.03 2.86 -14.17
CA ASN A 354 -12.16 2.37 -15.24
C ASN A 354 -10.67 2.54 -14.93
N ARG A 355 -10.30 3.59 -14.18
CA ARG A 355 -8.91 3.89 -13.79
C ARG A 355 -8.61 3.41 -12.38
N TRP A 356 -9.54 3.64 -11.45
CA TRP A 356 -9.41 3.24 -10.06
C TRP A 356 -10.60 2.34 -9.68
N PRO A 357 -10.45 1.01 -9.79
CA PRO A 357 -11.54 0.08 -9.49
C PRO A 357 -11.81 -0.05 -7.99
N TYR A 358 -10.80 0.21 -7.15
CA TYR A 358 -10.89 0.19 -5.70
C TYR A 358 -10.94 1.63 -5.17
N SER A 359 -11.98 1.93 -4.41
CA SER A 359 -12.12 3.19 -3.72
C SER A 359 -12.77 3.06 -2.35
N TYR A 360 -12.23 3.78 -1.38
CA TYR A 360 -12.66 3.73 0.01
C TYR A 360 -12.84 5.15 0.55
N GLN A 361 -13.75 5.31 1.51
CA GLN A 361 -13.96 6.53 2.27
C GLN A 361 -13.38 6.34 3.67
N LEU A 362 -12.69 7.35 4.20
CA LEU A 362 -12.36 7.38 5.63
C LEU A 362 -13.61 7.70 6.43
N LYS A 363 -13.77 7.02 7.56
CA LYS A 363 -14.81 7.30 8.55
C LYS A 363 -14.19 8.07 9.72
N PRO A 364 -14.45 9.39 9.85
CA PRO A 364 -14.03 10.17 11.01
C PRO A 364 -14.62 9.60 12.30
N VAL A 365 -13.88 9.76 13.39
CA VAL A 365 -14.29 9.39 14.74
C VAL A 365 -14.66 10.67 15.47
N GLN A 366 -15.87 10.73 16.02
CA GLN A 366 -16.28 11.81 16.93
C GLN A 366 -15.75 11.49 18.33
N ASN A 367 -14.87 12.35 18.85
CA ASN A 367 -14.28 12.14 20.16
C ASN A 367 -15.20 12.65 21.28
N SER A 368 -15.20 11.94 22.41
CA SER A 368 -15.93 12.32 23.62
C SER A 368 -15.23 13.43 24.40
N GLU A 369 -15.96 14.07 25.31
CA GLU A 369 -15.41 15.07 26.25
C GLU A 369 -14.33 14.49 27.18
N ASP A 370 -14.37 13.17 27.43
CA ASP A 370 -13.40 12.46 28.27
C ASP A 370 -11.99 12.34 27.63
N VAL A 371 -11.85 12.59 26.32
CA VAL A 371 -10.55 12.59 25.64
C VAL A 371 -9.78 13.85 26.06
N MET A 372 -8.60 13.70 26.67
CA MET A 372 -7.80 14.87 27.10
C MET A 372 -7.11 15.57 25.91
N GLY A 373 -6.89 16.88 26.06
CA GLY A 373 -6.05 17.68 25.17
C GLY A 373 -6.82 18.31 23.99
N ALA A 374 -6.12 18.53 22.87
CA ALA A 374 -6.65 19.25 21.72
C ALA A 374 -7.80 18.53 21.00
N TYR A 375 -7.94 17.20 21.18
CA TYR A 375 -8.92 16.37 20.46
C TYR A 375 -10.28 16.23 21.18
N ALA A 376 -10.43 16.84 22.35
CA ALA A 376 -11.68 16.79 23.13
C ALA A 376 -12.85 17.41 22.35
N ASN A 377 -13.97 16.70 22.20
CA ASN A 377 -15.14 17.13 21.43
C ASN A 377 -14.85 17.48 19.95
N GLN A 378 -13.72 17.04 19.40
CA GLN A 378 -13.36 17.22 18.00
C GLN A 378 -13.51 15.90 17.23
N GLU A 379 -13.66 15.99 15.92
CA GLU A 379 -13.56 14.85 15.01
C GLU A 379 -12.07 14.58 14.69
N SER A 380 -11.69 13.32 14.54
CA SER A 380 -10.34 12.94 14.09
C SER A 380 -10.41 11.76 13.11
N PHE A 381 -9.39 11.58 12.26
CA PHE A 381 -9.37 10.43 11.33
C PHE A 381 -9.05 9.11 12.02
N ARG A 382 -8.40 9.19 13.17
CA ARG A 382 -7.97 8.07 14.00
C ARG A 382 -8.49 8.29 15.42
N GLU A 383 -8.76 7.21 16.14
CA GLU A 383 -9.21 7.28 17.54
C GLU A 383 -8.04 7.71 18.44
N PRO A 384 -8.13 8.84 19.17
CA PRO A 384 -7.06 9.30 20.03
C PRO A 384 -6.88 8.36 21.24
N GLY A 385 -5.69 7.78 21.38
CA GLY A 385 -5.32 6.99 22.55
C GLY A 385 -4.31 7.74 23.42
N LEU A 386 -4.52 7.79 24.72
CA LEU A 386 -3.54 8.35 25.67
C LEU A 386 -2.84 7.22 26.40
N VAL A 387 -1.55 7.40 26.67
CA VAL A 387 -0.77 6.40 27.43
C VAL A 387 -1.23 6.31 28.89
N ALA A 388 -1.76 7.39 29.46
CA ALA A 388 -2.36 7.42 30.79
C ALA A 388 -3.57 8.36 30.85
N GLU A 389 -4.51 8.09 31.77
CA GLU A 389 -5.72 8.92 31.96
C GLU A 389 -5.40 10.27 32.65
N THR A 390 -4.29 10.35 33.41
CA THR A 390 -3.88 11.56 34.15
C THR A 390 -2.44 11.97 33.82
N TYR A 391 -2.18 13.27 33.63
CA TYR A 391 -0.84 13.82 33.35
C TYR A 391 0.26 13.38 34.34
N THR A 392 -0.09 13.17 35.62
CA THR A 392 0.86 12.72 36.66
C THR A 392 1.28 11.27 36.52
N GLU A 393 0.56 10.49 35.72
CA GLU A 393 0.80 9.06 35.48
C GLU A 393 1.50 8.81 34.13
N LEU A 394 1.76 9.86 33.34
CA LEU A 394 2.48 9.73 32.09
C LEU A 394 3.92 9.22 32.34
N PRO A 395 4.39 8.22 31.57
CA PRO A 395 5.73 7.70 31.73
C PRO A 395 6.75 8.78 31.36
N ARG A 396 7.54 9.19 32.35
CA ARG A 396 8.62 10.17 32.17
C ARG A 396 9.83 9.45 31.60
N ILE A 397 10.24 9.81 30.40
CA ILE A 397 11.34 9.19 29.67
C ILE A 397 12.53 10.13 29.60
N LYS A 398 13.73 9.57 29.64
CA LYS A 398 14.99 10.27 29.42
C LYS A 398 15.81 9.46 28.42
N PRO A 399 15.61 9.68 27.12
CA PRO A 399 16.29 8.92 26.09
C PRO A 399 17.79 9.23 26.08
N ASP A 400 18.63 8.18 26.09
CA ASP A 400 20.08 8.27 25.90
C ASP A 400 20.40 8.11 24.42
N TRP A 401 20.83 9.21 23.78
CA TRP A 401 21.16 9.16 22.37
C TRP A 401 22.46 8.39 22.13
N ILE A 402 22.42 7.43 21.20
CA ILE A 402 23.60 6.65 20.83
C ILE A 402 23.98 6.74 19.36
N GLY A 403 23.10 7.16 18.44
CA GLY A 403 23.45 7.29 17.02
C GLY A 403 22.38 7.83 16.08
N PHE A 404 22.79 8.15 14.85
CA PHE A 404 21.91 8.55 13.75
C PHE A 404 21.91 7.52 12.63
N TYR A 405 20.75 7.28 12.04
CA TYR A 405 20.65 6.51 10.81
C TYR A 405 20.01 7.32 9.68
N ASP A 406 20.37 6.98 8.45
CA ASP A 406 19.80 7.54 7.23
C ASP A 406 18.91 6.49 6.56
N SER A 407 17.61 6.74 6.56
CA SER A 407 16.61 5.84 5.95
C SER A 407 16.81 5.62 4.43
N SER A 408 17.54 6.51 3.75
CA SER A 408 17.86 6.36 2.32
C SER A 408 18.97 5.33 2.05
N GLN A 409 19.78 4.97 3.07
CA GLN A 409 20.89 4.01 2.97
C GLN A 409 20.49 2.57 3.34
N LEU A 410 19.24 2.35 3.75
CA LEU A 410 18.71 1.03 4.06
C LEU A 410 18.68 0.11 2.83
N THR A 411 18.90 -1.19 3.03
CA THR A 411 18.88 -2.22 1.98
C THR A 411 17.44 -2.62 1.63
N ILE A 412 16.66 -1.67 1.12
CA ILE A 412 15.24 -1.84 0.75
C ILE A 412 15.09 -1.60 -0.76
N SER A 413 14.14 -2.29 -1.41
CA SER A 413 13.81 -2.04 -2.83
C SER A 413 13.31 -0.60 -3.04
N GLN A 414 13.86 0.08 -4.04
CA GLN A 414 13.54 1.47 -4.40
C GLN A 414 12.69 1.56 -5.68
N ASP A 415 12.29 0.42 -6.26
CA ASP A 415 11.53 0.39 -7.52
C ASP A 415 10.03 0.52 -7.21
N PRO A 416 9.35 1.58 -7.67
CA PRO A 416 7.94 1.87 -7.34
C PRO A 416 6.94 0.80 -7.83
N THR A 417 7.37 -0.13 -8.69
CA THR A 417 6.54 -1.27 -9.15
C THR A 417 6.65 -2.51 -8.28
N SER A 418 7.63 -2.54 -7.38
CA SER A 418 7.94 -3.65 -6.45
C SER A 418 8.09 -3.21 -4.99
N GLU A 419 8.11 -1.90 -4.73
CA GLU A 419 8.25 -1.32 -3.41
C GLU A 419 7.04 -1.70 -2.57
N LEU A 420 7.23 -2.62 -1.64
CA LEU A 420 6.29 -2.77 -0.53
C LEU A 420 6.55 -1.60 0.43
N PRO A 421 5.51 -0.87 0.85
CA PRO A 421 5.66 0.24 1.77
C PRO A 421 6.39 -0.21 3.05
N MET A 422 7.59 0.34 3.27
CA MET A 422 8.33 0.22 4.53
C MET A 422 8.06 1.46 5.38
N GLU A 423 6.80 1.68 5.74
CA GLU A 423 6.35 2.94 6.33
C GLU A 423 6.84 3.18 7.77
N THR A 424 7.49 2.18 8.35
CA THR A 424 8.34 2.33 9.54
C THR A 424 9.54 3.25 9.29
N TYR A 425 10.03 3.37 8.06
CA TYR A 425 11.25 4.11 7.74
C TYR A 425 11.04 5.22 6.71
N ARG A 426 9.84 5.29 6.12
CA ARG A 426 9.47 6.28 5.09
C ARG A 426 8.03 6.74 5.30
N PRO A 427 7.71 8.01 5.01
CA PRO A 427 6.33 8.45 5.05
C PRO A 427 5.51 7.74 3.96
N ALA A 428 4.26 7.42 4.28
CA ALA A 428 3.29 6.97 3.28
C ALA A 428 3.08 8.04 2.21
N SER A 429 2.83 7.62 0.97
CA SER A 429 2.58 8.53 -0.15
C SER A 429 1.09 8.61 -0.49
N ALA A 430 0.61 9.83 -0.74
CA ALA A 430 -0.73 10.08 -1.25
C ALA A 430 -0.69 11.24 -2.25
N GLU A 431 -1.40 11.12 -3.36
CA GLU A 431 -1.50 12.15 -4.40
C GLU A 431 -2.94 12.64 -4.54
N LEU A 432 -3.17 13.93 -4.39
CA LEU A 432 -4.45 14.55 -4.68
C LEU A 432 -4.72 14.53 -6.17
N VAL A 433 -5.74 13.77 -6.58
CA VAL A 433 -6.15 13.63 -7.98
C VAL A 433 -7.47 14.32 -8.28
N MET A 434 -8.34 14.49 -7.27
CA MET A 434 -9.57 15.29 -7.39
C MET A 434 -9.81 16.06 -6.09
N ASP A 435 -10.22 17.32 -6.20
CA ASP A 435 -10.57 18.15 -5.05
C ASP A 435 -11.90 17.72 -4.38
N GLY A 436 -12.27 18.39 -3.28
CA GLY A 436 -13.51 18.14 -2.54
C GLY A 436 -14.78 18.31 -3.38
N ASP A 437 -14.75 19.13 -4.44
CA ASP A 437 -15.83 19.34 -5.42
C ASP A 437 -15.86 18.26 -6.52
N GLY A 438 -14.92 17.31 -6.49
CA GLY A 438 -14.77 16.24 -7.46
C GLY A 438 -14.19 16.69 -8.81
N GLN A 439 -13.56 17.86 -8.88
CA GLN A 439 -12.84 18.31 -10.07
C GLN A 439 -11.42 17.73 -10.11
N PRO A 440 -10.94 17.31 -11.29
CA PRO A 440 -9.61 16.70 -11.41
C PRO A 440 -8.49 17.73 -11.22
N VAL A 441 -7.51 17.38 -10.38
CA VAL A 441 -6.29 18.14 -10.11
C VAL A 441 -5.17 17.63 -11.04
N ASN A 442 -4.59 18.53 -11.84
CA ASN A 442 -3.54 18.17 -12.80
C ASN A 442 -2.47 19.27 -12.92
N PRO A 443 -1.18 18.99 -12.61
CA PRO A 443 -0.65 17.70 -12.14
C PRO A 443 -1.19 17.33 -10.76
N PRO A 444 -1.28 16.02 -10.42
CA PRO A 444 -1.57 15.59 -9.06
C PRO A 444 -0.59 16.21 -8.07
N GLN A 445 -1.08 16.60 -6.90
CA GLN A 445 -0.27 17.20 -5.84
C GLN A 445 0.02 16.16 -4.76
N GLN A 446 1.27 16.08 -4.30
CA GLN A 446 1.65 15.11 -3.26
C GLN A 446 1.27 15.66 -1.88
N LEU A 447 0.50 14.89 -1.12
CA LEU A 447 0.23 15.17 0.28
C LEU A 447 1.45 14.77 1.13
N LYS A 448 1.85 15.66 2.02
CA LYS A 448 2.90 15.46 3.03
C LYS A 448 2.26 15.30 4.42
N PRO A 449 2.92 14.58 5.34
CA PRO A 449 2.45 14.54 6.73
C PRO A 449 2.52 15.93 7.37
N ASN A 450 1.60 16.18 8.31
CA ASN A 450 1.46 17.47 8.99
C ASN A 450 1.94 17.45 10.45
N GLY A 451 2.50 16.34 10.94
CA GLY A 451 3.01 16.21 12.31
C GLY A 451 1.94 15.89 13.36
N ASP A 452 0.67 15.79 12.98
CA ASP A 452 -0.42 15.38 13.86
C ASP A 452 -0.51 13.84 13.91
N PRO A 453 -0.38 13.20 15.10
CA PRO A 453 -0.50 11.75 15.30
C PRO A 453 -1.78 11.13 14.75
N TYR A 454 -2.88 11.88 14.73
CA TYR A 454 -4.21 11.39 14.36
C TYR A 454 -4.70 11.88 13.00
N SER A 455 -3.79 12.46 12.21
CA SER A 455 -4.02 12.82 10.82
C SER A 455 -4.08 11.60 9.89
N PHE A 456 -4.44 11.84 8.63
CA PHE A 456 -4.52 10.81 7.60
C PHE A 456 -3.16 10.15 7.35
N LEU A 457 -2.12 10.96 7.11
CA LEU A 457 -0.75 10.48 6.94
C LEU A 457 0.00 10.63 8.27
N THR A 458 0.50 9.50 8.79
CA THR A 458 1.38 9.49 9.96
C THR A 458 2.84 9.57 9.55
N ASP A 459 3.64 10.23 10.38
CA ASP A 459 5.09 10.24 10.26
C ASP A 459 5.69 8.87 10.61
N PRO A 460 6.76 8.44 9.93
CA PRO A 460 7.52 7.28 10.35
C PRO A 460 8.17 7.54 11.72
N PRO A 461 8.46 6.50 12.51
CA PRO A 461 9.26 6.60 13.72
C PRO A 461 10.50 7.47 13.54
N GLY A 462 10.57 8.56 14.33
CA GLY A 462 11.74 9.42 14.38
C GLY A 462 12.81 8.91 15.33
N MET A 463 12.40 8.10 16.33
CA MET A 463 13.27 7.50 17.34
C MET A 463 13.04 5.99 17.40
N LEU A 464 14.13 5.22 17.45
CA LEU A 464 14.10 3.78 17.61
C LEU A 464 14.85 3.37 18.87
N THR A 465 14.26 2.45 19.65
CA THR A 465 14.85 1.83 20.84
C THR A 465 14.77 0.31 20.78
N THR A 466 15.14 -0.41 21.84
CA THR A 466 15.09 -1.88 21.88
C THR A 466 13.72 -2.40 22.34
N ILE A 467 13.37 -3.65 22.01
CA ILE A 467 12.12 -4.28 22.47
C ILE A 467 12.06 -4.36 24.00
N GLU A 468 13.18 -4.58 24.67
CA GLU A 468 13.25 -4.64 26.14
C GLU A 468 12.87 -3.29 26.77
N ALA A 469 13.29 -2.17 26.15
CA ALA A 469 12.86 -0.85 26.59
C ALA A 469 11.36 -0.62 26.29
N ALA A 470 10.87 -1.10 25.14
CA ALA A 470 9.45 -0.99 24.78
C ALA A 470 8.54 -1.74 25.76
N GLU A 471 8.92 -2.96 26.18
CA GLU A 471 8.20 -3.77 27.17
C GLU A 471 8.01 -3.01 28.49
N GLU A 472 9.08 -2.41 29.01
CA GLU A 472 9.06 -1.67 30.27
C GLU A 472 8.31 -0.33 30.17
N LEU A 473 8.35 0.34 29.01
CA LEU A 473 7.66 1.62 28.78
C LEU A 473 6.15 1.47 28.59
N ILE A 474 5.72 0.42 27.87
CA ILE A 474 4.30 0.13 27.63
C ILE A 474 3.67 -0.46 28.90
N GLY A 475 4.44 -1.23 29.69
CA GLY A 475 4.00 -1.78 30.97
C GLY A 475 2.94 -2.88 30.83
N HIS A 476 2.87 -3.55 29.68
CA HIS A 476 1.94 -4.64 29.37
C HIS A 476 2.68 -5.87 28.82
N ASP A 477 2.10 -7.06 28.98
CA ASP A 477 2.70 -8.35 28.60
C ASP A 477 2.81 -8.57 27.07
N GLU A 478 2.22 -7.68 26.26
CA GLU A 478 2.13 -7.79 24.79
C GLU A 478 2.61 -6.51 24.04
N PRO A 479 3.90 -6.14 24.14
CA PRO A 479 4.41 -4.86 23.64
C PRO A 479 4.65 -4.82 22.11
N ILE A 480 4.72 -5.97 21.43
CA ILE A 480 5.09 -6.03 20.01
C ILE A 480 3.84 -5.83 19.15
N SER A 481 3.90 -4.88 18.22
CA SER A 481 2.78 -4.55 17.31
C SER A 481 2.74 -5.47 16.08
N ALA A 482 3.90 -5.83 15.53
CA ALA A 482 4.00 -6.74 14.38
C ALA A 482 5.38 -7.40 14.30
N ILE A 483 5.46 -8.55 13.62
CA ILE A 483 6.74 -9.23 13.36
C ILE A 483 6.90 -9.45 11.86
N ARG A 484 8.00 -8.97 11.30
CA ARG A 484 8.39 -9.15 9.89
C ARG A 484 9.34 -10.34 9.79
N VAL A 485 8.95 -11.35 9.01
CA VAL A 485 9.62 -12.65 8.97
C VAL A 485 10.20 -12.93 7.58
N LYS A 486 11.44 -13.39 7.56
CA LYS A 486 12.14 -13.88 6.36
C LYS A 486 12.42 -15.38 6.49
N VAL A 487 12.09 -16.14 5.46
CA VAL A 487 12.06 -17.61 5.50
C VAL A 487 13.22 -18.20 4.69
N THR A 488 13.94 -19.13 5.30
CA THR A 488 15.06 -19.85 4.69
C THR A 488 14.56 -20.76 3.55
N GLY A 489 15.23 -20.70 2.40
CA GLY A 489 14.94 -21.58 1.26
C GLY A 489 13.98 -20.97 0.23
N VAL A 490 13.49 -19.76 0.47
CA VAL A 490 12.71 -18.97 -0.48
C VAL A 490 13.67 -18.21 -1.41
N THR A 491 13.98 -18.80 -2.57
CA THR A 491 14.96 -18.22 -3.52
C THR A 491 14.36 -17.73 -4.83
N ASP A 492 13.11 -18.09 -5.11
CA ASP A 492 12.37 -17.67 -6.31
C ASP A 492 10.85 -17.63 -6.07
N MET A 493 10.10 -17.07 -7.03
CA MET A 493 8.63 -17.07 -7.04
C MET A 493 8.02 -18.40 -7.51
N GLY A 494 8.60 -19.53 -7.10
CA GLY A 494 8.16 -20.88 -7.46
C GLY A 494 7.03 -21.42 -6.58
N GLU A 495 6.39 -22.49 -7.07
CA GLU A 495 5.41 -23.27 -6.28
C GLU A 495 6.06 -23.87 -5.01
N GLU A 496 7.36 -24.21 -5.06
CA GLU A 496 8.11 -24.76 -3.93
C GLU A 496 8.31 -23.71 -2.82
N SER A 497 8.72 -22.49 -3.16
CA SER A 497 8.83 -21.39 -2.20
C SER A 497 7.48 -21.05 -1.56
N GLN A 498 6.39 -21.09 -2.32
CA GLN A 498 5.04 -20.87 -1.80
C GLN A 498 4.62 -21.96 -0.80
N GLU A 499 4.86 -23.24 -1.10
CA GLU A 499 4.56 -24.33 -0.16
C GLU A 499 5.34 -24.18 1.15
N ILE A 500 6.60 -23.74 1.08
CA ILE A 500 7.42 -23.45 2.28
C ILE A 500 6.80 -22.31 3.09
N LEU A 501 6.41 -21.21 2.44
CA LEU A 501 5.80 -20.06 3.11
C LEU A 501 4.45 -20.38 3.73
N GLU A 502 3.57 -21.07 3.01
CA GLU A 502 2.27 -21.52 3.54
C GLU A 502 2.44 -22.46 4.73
N GLN A 503 3.47 -23.32 4.71
CA GLN A 503 3.79 -24.19 5.84
C GLN A 503 4.28 -23.40 7.05
N VAL A 504 5.19 -22.45 6.87
CA VAL A 504 5.73 -21.62 7.97
C VAL A 504 4.64 -20.71 8.54
N ALA A 505 3.87 -20.04 7.67
CA ALA A 505 2.71 -19.23 8.05
C ALA A 505 1.73 -20.05 8.91
N SER A 506 1.30 -21.23 8.42
CA SER A 506 0.41 -22.11 9.16
C SER A 506 1.00 -22.59 10.49
N GLU A 507 2.31 -22.81 10.56
CA GLU A 507 2.97 -23.21 11.81
C GLU A 507 2.96 -22.08 12.84
N ILE A 508 3.21 -20.83 12.41
CA ILE A 508 3.12 -19.63 13.25
C ILE A 508 1.70 -19.51 13.81
N GLU A 509 0.68 -19.50 12.95
CA GLU A 509 -0.73 -19.35 13.36
C GLU A 509 -1.17 -20.43 14.36
N ASN A 510 -0.77 -21.69 14.13
CA ASN A 510 -1.14 -22.80 15.00
C ASN A 510 -0.44 -22.77 16.37
N GLN A 511 0.79 -22.24 16.45
CA GLN A 511 1.55 -22.18 17.71
C GLN A 511 1.21 -20.95 18.55
N THR A 512 1.03 -19.79 17.92
CA THR A 512 0.89 -18.51 18.64
C THR A 512 -0.55 -17.99 18.69
N GLY A 513 -1.43 -18.45 17.80
CA GLY A 513 -2.78 -17.91 17.63
C GLY A 513 -2.82 -16.56 16.89
N LEU A 514 -1.67 -16.05 16.43
CA LEU A 514 -1.57 -14.80 15.67
C LEU A 514 -1.99 -15.02 14.22
N ILE A 515 -2.28 -13.93 13.50
CA ILE A 515 -2.58 -13.99 12.07
C ILE A 515 -1.31 -13.77 11.25
N THR A 516 -1.22 -14.44 10.09
CA THR A 516 -0.09 -14.26 9.18
C THR A 516 -0.55 -13.91 7.78
N ASP A 517 0.17 -12.99 7.15
CA ASP A 517 -0.05 -12.63 5.76
C ASP A 517 1.25 -12.81 4.97
N ILE A 518 1.20 -13.59 3.90
CA ILE A 518 2.35 -13.88 3.05
C ILE A 518 2.54 -12.70 2.10
N THR A 519 3.49 -11.83 2.39
CA THR A 519 3.80 -10.65 1.57
C THR A 519 4.64 -10.98 0.35
N LEU A 520 5.27 -12.15 0.30
CA LEU A 520 6.01 -12.59 -0.89
C LEU A 520 5.12 -12.58 -2.14
N GLY A 521 5.57 -11.87 -3.17
CA GLY A 521 4.82 -11.76 -4.42
C GLY A 521 3.61 -10.85 -4.33
N SER A 522 3.57 -9.95 -3.34
CA SER A 522 2.68 -8.80 -3.37
C SER A 522 3.18 -7.75 -4.36
N SER A 523 2.30 -6.86 -4.80
CA SER A 523 2.65 -5.76 -5.70
C SER A 523 1.78 -4.54 -5.40
N PRO A 524 2.29 -3.31 -5.58
CA PRO A 524 1.49 -2.10 -5.42
C PRO A 524 0.28 -2.06 -6.36
N GLN A 525 -0.85 -1.65 -5.81
CA GLN A 525 -2.11 -1.43 -6.49
C GLN A 525 -2.63 -0.03 -6.13
N LEU A 526 -2.89 0.80 -7.14
CA LEU A 526 -3.42 2.14 -6.92
C LEU A 526 -4.89 2.07 -6.50
N ALA A 527 -5.20 2.60 -5.32
CA ALA A 527 -6.56 2.77 -4.82
C ALA A 527 -6.86 4.26 -4.58
N LEU A 528 -8.14 4.61 -4.62
CA LEU A 528 -8.61 5.94 -4.24
C LEU A 528 -9.11 5.95 -2.81
N THR A 529 -8.69 6.94 -2.04
CA THR A 529 -9.19 7.23 -0.70
C THR A 529 -9.87 8.59 -0.73
N TYR A 530 -11.15 8.64 -0.38
CA TYR A 530 -11.87 9.89 -0.16
C TYR A 530 -11.68 10.33 1.29
N VAL A 531 -11.14 11.53 1.48
CA VAL A 531 -10.94 12.14 2.80
C VAL A 531 -12.00 13.21 3.01
N PRO A 532 -12.96 13.00 3.94
CA PRO A 532 -14.05 13.94 4.19
C PRO A 532 -13.58 15.16 5.00
N GLU A 533 -14.46 16.15 5.12
CA GLU A 533 -14.32 17.30 6.02
C GLU A 533 -14.32 16.85 7.49
N VAL A 534 -13.51 17.52 8.31
CA VAL A 534 -13.31 17.30 9.75
C VAL A 534 -13.09 18.66 10.42
N ASN A 535 -13.73 18.94 11.57
CA ASN A 535 -13.51 20.16 12.39
C ASN A 535 -13.51 21.49 11.59
N ASP A 536 -14.54 21.72 10.78
CA ASP A 536 -14.69 22.92 9.91
C ASP A 536 -13.63 23.09 8.81
N GLN A 537 -12.78 22.07 8.57
CA GLN A 537 -11.83 22.05 7.45
C GLN A 537 -12.48 21.47 6.18
N GLU A 538 -12.31 22.15 5.05
CA GLU A 538 -12.82 21.67 3.76
C GLU A 538 -12.30 20.25 3.44
N ALA A 539 -13.16 19.42 2.85
CA ALA A 539 -12.78 18.07 2.45
C ALA A 539 -11.59 18.10 1.47
N LEU A 540 -10.52 17.38 1.80
CA LEU A 540 -9.35 17.27 0.92
C LEU A 540 -9.72 16.67 -0.44
N GLY A 541 -10.70 15.76 -0.48
CA GLY A 541 -11.19 15.15 -1.71
C GLY A 541 -10.63 13.76 -1.93
N TRP A 542 -10.25 13.44 -3.18
CA TRP A 542 -9.82 12.11 -3.58
C TRP A 542 -8.31 12.02 -3.71
N LEU A 543 -7.72 11.20 -2.85
CA LEU A 543 -6.30 10.88 -2.82
C LEU A 543 -6.05 9.52 -3.46
N GLN A 544 -5.07 9.45 -4.34
CA GLN A 544 -4.55 8.20 -4.89
C GLN A 544 -3.42 7.69 -4.00
N GLN A 545 -3.47 6.42 -3.60
CA GLN A 545 -2.44 5.79 -2.78
C GLN A 545 -2.01 4.42 -3.36
N PRO A 546 -0.73 4.05 -3.23
CA PRO A 546 -0.25 2.71 -3.58
C PRO A 546 -0.53 1.73 -2.43
N TRP A 547 -1.60 0.97 -2.53
CA TRP A 547 -1.95 -0.09 -1.58
C TRP A 547 -1.23 -1.39 -1.94
N VAL A 548 -1.09 -2.33 -1.02
CA VAL A 548 -0.41 -3.61 -1.30
C VAL A 548 -1.42 -4.68 -1.66
N ASN A 549 -1.34 -5.22 -2.89
CA ASN A 549 -2.15 -6.38 -3.30
C ASN A 549 -1.39 -7.69 -3.02
N ILE A 550 -1.85 -8.42 -2.00
CA ILE A 550 -1.21 -9.63 -1.47
C ILE A 550 -1.25 -10.74 -2.52
N GLY A 551 -0.11 -11.38 -2.78
CA GLY A 551 -0.05 -12.55 -3.65
C GLY A 551 -0.39 -12.32 -5.14
N SER A 552 -0.53 -11.05 -5.56
CA SER A 552 -0.84 -10.71 -6.96
C SER A 552 0.20 -11.25 -7.95
N SER A 553 1.48 -11.10 -7.67
CA SER A 553 2.58 -11.52 -8.55
C SER A 553 2.67 -13.04 -8.70
N ILE A 554 2.40 -13.80 -7.63
CA ILE A 554 2.36 -15.28 -7.70
C ILE A 554 1.14 -15.78 -8.46
N SER A 555 -0.01 -15.13 -8.27
CA SER A 555 -1.24 -15.39 -9.03
C SER A 555 -1.02 -15.10 -10.52
N ILE A 556 -0.42 -13.95 -10.86
CA ILE A 556 -0.04 -13.56 -12.22
C ILE A 556 0.93 -14.59 -12.81
N PHE A 557 1.95 -15.01 -12.07
CA PHE A 557 2.93 -16.00 -12.52
C PHE A 557 2.27 -17.36 -12.84
N ARG A 558 1.43 -17.85 -11.91
CA ARG A 558 0.72 -19.13 -12.05
C ARG A 558 -0.24 -19.11 -13.23
N GLU A 559 -1.07 -18.08 -13.34
CA GLU A 559 -2.03 -17.89 -14.42
C GLU A 559 -1.32 -17.72 -15.77
N THR A 560 -0.22 -16.97 -15.82
CA THR A 560 0.58 -16.79 -17.03
C THR A 560 1.24 -18.11 -17.47
N LYS A 561 1.83 -18.87 -16.54
CA LYS A 561 2.43 -20.19 -16.81
C LYS A 561 1.39 -21.18 -17.34
N MET A 562 0.22 -21.23 -16.71
CA MET A 562 -0.91 -22.06 -17.14
C MET A 562 -1.40 -21.66 -18.53
N SER A 563 -1.52 -20.35 -18.79
CA SER A 563 -1.90 -19.80 -20.09
C SER A 563 -0.94 -20.24 -21.18
N PHE A 564 0.36 -19.92 -21.07
CA PHE A 564 1.34 -20.28 -22.10
C PHE A 564 1.40 -21.78 -22.39
N THR A 565 1.34 -22.61 -21.34
CA THR A 565 1.33 -24.07 -21.50
C THR A 565 0.05 -24.55 -22.20
N SER A 566 -1.10 -23.99 -21.83
CA SER A 566 -2.40 -24.30 -22.44
C SER A 566 -2.48 -23.88 -23.91
N ILE A 567 -1.89 -22.74 -24.26
CA ILE A 567 -1.82 -22.23 -25.63
C ILE A 567 -0.97 -23.14 -26.49
N LEU A 568 0.23 -23.49 -26.01
CA LEU A 568 1.13 -24.38 -26.72
C LEU A 568 0.47 -25.76 -26.93
N ALA A 569 -0.14 -26.32 -25.88
CA ALA A 569 -0.88 -27.57 -25.96
C ALA A 569 -2.05 -27.50 -26.97
N SER A 570 -2.80 -26.40 -26.97
CA SER A 570 -3.92 -26.16 -27.88
C SER A 570 -3.47 -26.16 -29.33
N VAL A 571 -2.44 -25.38 -29.67
CA VAL A 571 -1.93 -25.31 -31.06
C VAL A 571 -1.36 -26.65 -31.50
N MET A 572 -0.69 -27.37 -30.60
CA MET A 572 -0.23 -28.74 -30.85
C MET A 572 -1.38 -29.69 -31.18
N ILE A 573 -2.46 -29.65 -30.40
CA ILE A 573 -3.66 -30.45 -30.64
C ILE A 573 -4.28 -30.08 -31.99
N VAL A 574 -4.41 -28.78 -32.30
CA VAL A 574 -4.92 -28.28 -33.60
C VAL A 574 -4.07 -28.80 -34.76
N ALA A 575 -2.74 -28.76 -34.64
CA ALA A 575 -1.82 -29.28 -35.64
C ALA A 575 -1.98 -30.80 -35.83
N VAL A 576 -2.08 -31.57 -34.74
CA VAL A 576 -2.33 -33.02 -34.80
C VAL A 576 -3.66 -33.32 -35.51
N VAL A 577 -4.73 -32.60 -35.17
CA VAL A 577 -6.04 -32.78 -35.81
C VAL A 577 -6.01 -32.39 -37.29
N TYR A 578 -5.29 -31.33 -37.65
CA TYR A 578 -5.07 -30.96 -39.05
C TYR A 578 -4.37 -32.11 -39.80
N VAL A 579 -3.27 -32.62 -39.27
CA VAL A 579 -2.50 -33.68 -39.94
C VAL A 579 -3.32 -34.98 -40.03
N TRP A 580 -4.10 -35.34 -39.00
CA TRP A 580 -5.05 -36.45 -39.06
C TRP A 580 -6.07 -36.25 -40.18
N SER A 581 -6.70 -35.07 -40.22
CA SER A 581 -7.72 -34.75 -41.22
C SER A 581 -7.15 -34.85 -42.63
N SER A 582 -6.00 -34.22 -42.88
CA SER A 582 -5.31 -34.27 -44.18
C SER A 582 -4.87 -35.69 -44.55
N GLY A 583 -4.35 -36.46 -43.59
CA GLY A 583 -3.97 -37.86 -43.75
C GLY A 583 -5.14 -38.77 -44.12
N ILE A 584 -6.30 -38.59 -43.48
CA ILE A 584 -7.54 -39.32 -43.79
C ILE A 584 -8.01 -38.97 -45.20
N VAL A 585 -8.02 -37.68 -45.56
CA VAL A 585 -8.35 -37.22 -46.91
C VAL A 585 -7.37 -37.80 -47.95
N SER A 586 -6.11 -38.03 -47.57
CA SER A 586 -5.10 -38.69 -48.42
C SER A 586 -5.45 -40.12 -48.72
N LEU A 587 -5.81 -40.86 -47.68
CA LEU A 587 -6.22 -42.24 -47.81
C LEU A 587 -7.51 -42.37 -48.64
N LEU A 588 -8.50 -41.51 -48.40
CA LEU A 588 -9.79 -41.58 -49.10
C LEU A 588 -9.66 -41.32 -50.60
N ASN A 589 -8.89 -40.29 -50.99
CA ASN A 589 -8.68 -39.96 -52.40
C ASN A 589 -7.85 -41.02 -53.15
N ARG A 590 -7.08 -41.84 -52.43
CA ARG A 590 -6.25 -42.91 -52.99
C ARG A 590 -6.83 -44.31 -52.78
N ARG A 591 -8.04 -44.40 -52.22
CA ARG A 591 -8.69 -45.68 -51.88
C ARG A 591 -8.79 -46.63 -53.08
N LYS A 592 -9.12 -46.11 -54.27
CA LYS A 592 -9.17 -46.90 -55.52
C LYS A 592 -7.79 -47.41 -55.94
N GLU A 593 -6.76 -46.55 -55.87
CA GLU A 593 -5.37 -46.91 -56.20
C GLU A 593 -4.84 -48.00 -55.23
N PHE A 594 -5.11 -47.85 -53.94
CA PHE A 594 -4.74 -48.82 -52.92
C PHE A 594 -5.47 -50.15 -53.09
N ALA A 595 -6.75 -50.13 -53.48
CA ALA A 595 -7.50 -51.34 -53.77
C ALA A 595 -6.93 -52.11 -54.97
N VAL A 596 -6.49 -51.40 -56.02
CA VAL A 596 -5.78 -52.00 -57.16
C VAL A 596 -4.45 -52.62 -56.71
N LEU A 597 -3.66 -51.93 -55.89
CA LEU A 597 -2.41 -52.48 -55.35
C LEU A 597 -2.64 -53.73 -54.50
N LEU A 598 -3.65 -53.72 -53.62
CA LEU A 598 -4.06 -54.90 -52.84
C LEU A 598 -4.49 -56.06 -53.75
N SER A 599 -5.17 -55.76 -54.85
CA SER A 599 -5.62 -56.77 -55.83
C SER A 599 -4.46 -57.37 -56.64
N ILE A 600 -3.38 -56.61 -56.84
CA ILE A 600 -2.13 -57.07 -57.48
C ILE A 600 -1.27 -57.91 -56.51
N GLY A 601 -1.65 -57.99 -55.22
CA GLY A 601 -0.98 -58.83 -54.22
C GLY A 601 -0.15 -58.07 -53.18
N TRP A 602 -0.26 -56.74 -53.11
CA TRP A 602 0.33 -56.00 -51.99
C TRP A 602 -0.35 -56.37 -50.67
N ARG A 603 0.45 -56.52 -49.60
CA ARG A 603 -0.08 -56.73 -48.26
C ARG A 603 -0.55 -55.40 -47.66
N PRO A 604 -1.60 -55.36 -46.81
CA PRO A 604 -2.04 -54.13 -46.13
C PRO A 604 -0.91 -53.42 -45.37
N SER A 605 0.02 -54.19 -44.79
CA SER A 605 1.21 -53.64 -44.10
C SER A 605 2.15 -52.87 -45.02
N GLN A 606 2.22 -53.19 -46.31
CA GLN A 606 3.02 -52.43 -47.28
C GLN A 606 2.40 -51.05 -47.57
N ILE A 607 1.06 -50.95 -47.51
CA ILE A 607 0.34 -49.68 -47.64
C ILE A 607 0.49 -48.85 -46.37
N SER A 608 0.40 -49.49 -45.20
CA SER A 608 0.69 -48.84 -43.91
C SER A 608 2.11 -48.27 -43.88
N LYS A 609 3.12 -49.06 -44.30
CA LYS A 609 4.51 -48.59 -44.43
C LYS A 609 4.63 -47.43 -45.43
N LEU A 610 3.84 -47.45 -46.51
CA LEU A 610 3.87 -46.39 -47.51
C LEU A 610 3.40 -45.05 -46.95
N LEU A 611 2.28 -45.06 -46.20
CA LEU A 611 1.77 -43.88 -45.53
C LEU A 611 2.73 -43.39 -44.43
N LEU A 612 3.31 -44.31 -43.66
CA LEU A 612 4.31 -43.98 -42.64
C LEU A 612 5.55 -43.31 -43.25
N PHE A 613 6.07 -43.84 -44.37
CA PHE A 613 7.19 -43.19 -45.08
C PHE A 613 6.80 -41.82 -45.66
N GLU A 614 5.57 -41.64 -46.11
CA GLU A 614 5.07 -40.34 -46.58
C GLU A 614 5.06 -39.33 -45.43
N SER A 615 4.55 -39.71 -44.26
CA SER A 615 4.57 -38.88 -43.05
C SER A 615 5.97 -38.60 -42.52
N ILE A 616 6.90 -39.58 -42.57
CA ILE A 616 8.30 -39.35 -42.16
C ILE A 616 8.96 -38.29 -43.05
N ILE A 617 8.75 -38.33 -44.37
CA ILE A 617 9.35 -37.35 -45.28
C ILE A 617 8.80 -35.95 -45.01
N VAL A 618 7.49 -35.82 -44.79
CA VAL A 618 6.86 -34.52 -44.48
C VAL A 618 7.27 -34.04 -43.09
N GLY A 619 7.30 -34.93 -42.09
CA GLY A 619 7.74 -34.59 -40.74
C GLY A 619 9.20 -34.14 -40.69
N LEU A 620 10.10 -34.78 -41.45
CA LEU A 620 11.50 -34.34 -41.57
C LEU A 620 11.61 -32.97 -42.23
N PHE A 621 10.77 -32.71 -43.23
CA PHE A 621 10.70 -31.38 -43.84
C PHE A 621 10.28 -30.33 -42.81
N VAL A 622 9.24 -30.61 -42.02
CA VAL A 622 8.76 -29.72 -40.93
C VAL A 622 9.83 -29.50 -39.87
N ALA A 623 10.55 -30.54 -39.46
CA ALA A 623 11.63 -30.43 -38.47
C ALA A 623 12.77 -29.53 -39.00
N LEU A 624 13.21 -29.76 -40.25
CA LEU A 624 14.27 -28.98 -40.88
C LEU A 624 13.86 -27.51 -41.09
N THR A 625 12.62 -27.26 -41.54
CA THR A 625 12.14 -25.88 -41.69
C THR A 625 12.03 -25.18 -40.34
N SER A 626 11.58 -25.87 -39.29
CA SER A 626 11.50 -25.32 -37.93
C SER A 626 12.89 -24.98 -37.39
N TRP A 627 13.86 -25.90 -37.47
CA TRP A 627 15.25 -25.63 -37.06
C TRP A 627 15.91 -24.51 -37.87
N MET A 628 15.63 -24.43 -39.17
CA MET A 628 16.14 -23.34 -40.01
C MET A 628 15.53 -21.99 -39.59
N MET A 629 14.24 -21.94 -39.28
CA MET A 629 13.57 -20.74 -38.79
C MET A 629 14.10 -20.33 -37.42
N LEU A 630 14.16 -21.25 -36.45
CA LEU A 630 14.72 -20.99 -35.11
C LEU A 630 16.18 -20.56 -35.18
N GLY A 631 16.99 -21.19 -36.03
CA GLY A 631 18.39 -20.81 -36.20
C GLY A 631 18.56 -19.42 -36.82
N PHE A 632 17.63 -19.00 -37.68
CA PHE A 632 17.58 -17.63 -38.18
C PHE A 632 17.18 -16.63 -37.10
N VAL A 633 16.18 -16.96 -36.26
CA VAL A 633 15.78 -16.12 -35.12
C VAL A 633 16.93 -15.97 -34.14
N TYR A 634 17.59 -17.07 -33.75
CA TYR A 634 18.76 -17.06 -32.85
C TYR A 634 19.90 -16.15 -33.34
N MET A 635 20.09 -16.03 -34.66
CA MET A 635 21.16 -15.20 -35.23
C MET A 635 20.80 -13.70 -35.26
N ASN A 636 19.51 -13.35 -35.25
CA ASN A 636 19.04 -11.97 -35.42
C ASN A 636 18.44 -11.36 -34.14
N SER A 637 18.11 -12.18 -33.15
CA SER A 637 17.54 -11.75 -31.86
C SER A 637 18.56 -11.98 -30.75
N ALA A 638 18.62 -11.10 -29.74
CA ALA A 638 19.51 -11.24 -28.58
C ALA A 638 19.07 -12.35 -27.59
N SER A 639 18.03 -13.11 -27.93
CA SER A 639 17.44 -14.16 -27.09
C SER A 639 18.31 -15.41 -27.00
N SER A 640 18.58 -15.89 -25.78
CA SER A 640 19.28 -17.13 -25.48
C SER A 640 18.35 -18.36 -25.62
N ILE A 641 18.11 -18.82 -26.84
CA ILE A 641 17.32 -20.06 -27.05
C ILE A 641 18.12 -21.26 -26.53
N SER A 642 17.56 -22.00 -25.58
CA SER A 642 18.22 -23.18 -25.01
C SER A 642 18.32 -24.33 -26.04
N ILE A 643 19.43 -25.08 -25.99
CA ILE A 643 19.74 -26.13 -26.98
C ILE A 643 18.71 -27.27 -26.95
N ASP A 644 18.23 -27.62 -25.76
CA ASP A 644 17.19 -28.63 -25.55
C ASP A 644 15.90 -28.26 -26.29
N ARG A 645 15.42 -27.01 -26.18
CA ARG A 645 14.19 -26.53 -26.85
C ARG A 645 14.36 -26.37 -28.35
N PHE A 646 15.54 -25.94 -28.80
CA PHE A 646 15.87 -25.93 -30.23
C PHE A 646 15.68 -27.33 -30.84
N VAL A 647 16.23 -28.37 -30.21
CA VAL A 647 16.09 -29.76 -30.68
C VAL A 647 14.65 -30.25 -30.54
N MET A 648 14.00 -29.98 -29.40
CA MET A 648 12.63 -30.42 -29.12
C MET A 648 11.61 -29.84 -30.10
N THR A 649 11.75 -28.59 -30.54
CA THR A 649 10.79 -27.96 -31.47
C THR A 649 10.68 -28.71 -32.79
N GLY A 650 11.82 -29.01 -33.42
CA GLY A 650 11.84 -29.82 -34.65
C GLY A 650 11.36 -31.25 -34.41
N LEU A 651 11.70 -31.84 -33.25
CA LEU A 651 11.27 -33.17 -32.85
C LEU A 651 9.74 -33.25 -32.64
N PHE A 652 9.13 -32.25 -32.02
CA PHE A 652 7.68 -32.14 -31.86
C PHE A 652 6.98 -32.04 -33.21
N GLY A 653 7.43 -31.16 -34.11
CA GLY A 653 6.90 -31.08 -35.47
C GLY A 653 6.97 -32.42 -36.22
N PHE A 654 8.07 -33.16 -36.06
CA PHE A 654 8.22 -34.52 -36.60
C PHE A 654 7.24 -35.52 -35.96
N LEU A 655 7.12 -35.50 -34.63
CA LEU A 655 6.21 -36.37 -33.87
C LEU A 655 4.74 -36.14 -34.23
N ILE A 656 4.31 -34.89 -34.43
CA ILE A 656 2.95 -34.55 -34.87
C ILE A 656 2.61 -35.26 -36.18
N TYR A 657 3.54 -35.29 -37.13
CA TYR A 657 3.31 -35.97 -38.41
C TYR A 657 3.32 -37.50 -38.31
N LEU A 658 4.10 -38.06 -37.37
CA LEU A 658 4.04 -39.49 -37.07
C LEU A 658 2.71 -39.89 -36.41
N LEU A 659 2.27 -39.14 -35.40
CA LEU A 659 0.98 -39.34 -34.73
C LEU A 659 -0.17 -39.14 -35.73
N GLY A 660 -0.06 -38.12 -36.58
CA GLY A 660 -0.96 -37.83 -37.69
C GLY A 660 -1.15 -38.98 -38.70
N ALA A 661 -0.16 -39.87 -38.83
CA ALA A 661 -0.25 -41.04 -39.69
C ALA A 661 -1.01 -42.21 -39.05
N ALA A 662 -1.17 -42.22 -37.72
CA ALA A 662 -1.65 -43.38 -36.98
C ALA A 662 -3.07 -43.80 -37.38
N VAL A 663 -4.00 -42.85 -37.46
CA VAL A 663 -5.41 -43.12 -37.83
C VAL A 663 -5.53 -43.62 -39.28
N PRO A 664 -4.93 -42.94 -40.30
CA PRO A 664 -4.90 -43.48 -41.67
C PRO A 664 -4.28 -44.88 -41.74
N ILE A 665 -3.15 -45.11 -41.07
CA ILE A 665 -2.48 -46.41 -41.04
C ILE A 665 -3.42 -47.49 -40.48
N TRP A 666 -4.11 -47.22 -39.38
CA TRP A 666 -5.07 -48.17 -38.81
C TRP A 666 -6.25 -48.43 -39.76
N MET A 667 -6.76 -47.39 -40.42
CA MET A 667 -7.84 -47.52 -41.42
C MET A 667 -7.44 -48.36 -42.63
N THR A 668 -6.16 -48.39 -43.04
CA THR A 668 -5.71 -49.21 -44.20
C THR A 668 -5.99 -50.69 -44.03
N LYS A 669 -5.95 -51.20 -42.78
CA LYS A 669 -6.22 -52.61 -42.47
C LYS A 669 -7.66 -53.03 -42.78
N ARG A 670 -8.59 -52.06 -42.88
CA ARG A 670 -10.02 -52.30 -43.12
C ARG A 670 -10.43 -52.16 -44.59
N ILE A 671 -9.50 -51.89 -45.50
CA ILE A 671 -9.81 -51.72 -46.93
C ILE A 671 -10.06 -53.09 -47.57
N ARG A 672 -11.28 -53.31 -48.04
CA ARG A 672 -11.67 -54.50 -48.82
C ARG A 672 -11.53 -54.19 -50.33
N PRO A 673 -10.64 -54.87 -51.06
CA PRO A 673 -10.34 -54.52 -52.45
C PRO A 673 -11.56 -54.58 -53.38
N TYR A 674 -12.42 -55.57 -53.20
CA TYR A 674 -13.60 -55.76 -54.05
C TYR A 674 -14.65 -54.64 -53.92
N GLU A 675 -14.84 -54.08 -52.71
CA GLU A 675 -15.79 -52.97 -52.47
C GLU A 675 -15.30 -51.63 -53.04
N ALA A 676 -13.98 -51.47 -53.22
CA ALA A 676 -13.38 -50.22 -53.64
C ALA A 676 -13.16 -50.12 -55.16
N ILE A 677 -13.10 -51.27 -55.85
CA ILE A 677 -12.92 -51.34 -57.32
C ILE A 677 -14.25 -51.34 -58.08
N GLN A 678 -15.35 -51.83 -57.49
CA GLN A 678 -16.66 -51.80 -58.14
C GLN A 678 -17.15 -50.36 -58.37
N SER A 679 -17.25 -49.97 -59.64
CA SER A 679 -17.93 -48.75 -60.10
C SER A 679 -19.16 -49.15 -60.92
N GLY A 680 -20.35 -48.93 -60.37
CA GLY A 680 -21.64 -49.20 -61.03
C GLY A 680 -22.50 -50.26 -60.31
N GLU A 681 -23.79 -49.93 -60.17
CA GLU A 681 -24.96 -50.70 -59.71
C GLU A 681 -25.02 -51.32 -58.30
N ILE A 682 -23.91 -51.54 -57.58
CA ILE A 682 -23.97 -52.04 -56.16
C ILE A 682 -23.28 -51.08 -55.18
N SER A 683 -23.17 -49.79 -55.49
CA SER A 683 -22.92 -48.82 -54.42
C SER A 683 -24.22 -48.71 -53.62
N LYS A 684 -24.27 -49.24 -52.39
CA LYS A 684 -25.44 -49.14 -51.50
C LYS A 684 -26.06 -47.75 -51.64
N THR A 685 -27.24 -47.72 -52.25
CA THR A 685 -28.04 -46.53 -52.52
C THR A 685 -28.08 -45.72 -51.23
N SER A 686 -27.54 -44.50 -51.25
CA SER A 686 -27.78 -43.57 -50.14
C SER A 686 -29.30 -43.43 -50.03
N LYS A 687 -29.87 -43.95 -48.93
CA LYS A 687 -31.31 -43.83 -48.68
C LYS A 687 -31.60 -42.34 -48.54
N ARG A 688 -32.21 -41.74 -49.57
CA ARG A 688 -32.72 -40.36 -49.48
C ARG A 688 -33.83 -40.35 -48.43
N MET A 689 -33.56 -39.74 -47.27
CA MET A 689 -34.54 -39.64 -46.18
C MET A 689 -35.63 -38.58 -46.42
N PHE A 690 -35.39 -37.58 -47.28
CA PHE A 690 -36.32 -36.46 -47.48
C PHE A 690 -36.48 -36.07 -48.97
N ARG A 691 -37.66 -35.56 -49.34
CA ARG A 691 -37.97 -35.02 -50.67
C ARG A 691 -37.38 -33.60 -50.77
N THR A 692 -36.43 -33.39 -51.68
CA THR A 692 -35.76 -32.09 -51.88
C THR A 692 -36.63 -31.13 -52.69
N ARG A 693 -36.98 -29.96 -52.12
CA ARG A 693 -37.77 -28.90 -52.80
C ARG A 693 -36.99 -27.57 -53.01
N GLY A 694 -35.81 -27.41 -52.42
CA GLY A 694 -34.96 -26.22 -52.55
C GLY A 694 -33.47 -26.47 -52.28
N LEU A 695 -32.64 -25.44 -52.49
CA LEU A 695 -31.17 -25.50 -52.39
C LEU A 695 -30.71 -25.92 -50.99
N LEU A 696 -31.27 -25.31 -49.93
CA LEU A 696 -30.96 -25.65 -48.54
C LEU A 696 -31.33 -27.09 -48.19
N THR A 697 -32.52 -27.55 -48.58
CA THR A 697 -32.94 -28.95 -48.36
C THR A 697 -32.08 -29.96 -49.13
N MET A 698 -31.52 -29.55 -50.28
CA MET A 698 -30.59 -30.38 -51.05
C MET A 698 -29.25 -30.49 -50.30
N ALA A 699 -28.66 -29.37 -49.90
CA ALA A 699 -27.43 -29.34 -49.08
C ALA A 699 -27.58 -30.15 -47.79
N TRP A 700 -28.70 -29.99 -47.06
CA TRP A 700 -29.01 -30.79 -45.87
C TRP A 700 -29.07 -32.29 -46.15
N SER A 701 -29.75 -32.69 -47.23
CA SER A 701 -29.85 -34.10 -47.60
C SER A 701 -28.49 -34.73 -47.93
N HIS A 702 -27.56 -33.94 -48.49
CA HIS A 702 -26.19 -34.38 -48.74
C HIS A 702 -25.36 -34.46 -47.46
N PHE A 703 -25.54 -33.49 -46.58
CA PHE A 703 -24.88 -33.44 -45.27
C PHE A 703 -25.25 -34.67 -44.42
N VAL A 704 -26.53 -34.99 -44.27
CA VAL A 704 -26.98 -36.14 -43.47
C VAL A 704 -26.72 -37.47 -44.20
N GLY A 705 -26.90 -37.49 -45.53
CA GLY A 705 -26.76 -38.69 -46.35
C GLY A 705 -25.35 -39.31 -46.36
N LYS A 706 -24.33 -38.56 -45.92
CA LYS A 706 -22.95 -39.03 -45.74
C LYS A 706 -22.42 -38.69 -44.34
N TRP A 707 -23.19 -39.01 -43.31
CA TRP A 707 -22.91 -38.66 -41.91
C TRP A 707 -21.46 -38.88 -41.45
N LYS A 708 -20.78 -39.97 -41.84
CA LYS A 708 -19.36 -40.20 -41.46
C LYS A 708 -18.40 -39.11 -41.94
N ARG A 709 -18.70 -38.44 -43.06
CA ARG A 709 -17.87 -37.36 -43.60
C ARG A 709 -18.25 -36.01 -43.05
N SER A 710 -19.55 -35.77 -42.91
CA SER A 710 -20.04 -34.57 -42.24
C SER A 710 -19.56 -34.51 -40.81
N LEU A 711 -19.51 -35.65 -40.10
CA LEU A 711 -18.91 -35.78 -38.77
C LEU A 711 -17.43 -35.38 -38.77
N LEU A 712 -16.65 -35.84 -39.76
CA LEU A 712 -15.24 -35.45 -39.90
C LEU A 712 -15.12 -33.93 -40.11
N SER A 713 -15.96 -33.34 -40.97
CA SER A 713 -15.96 -31.89 -41.20
C SER A 713 -16.35 -31.09 -39.95
N ILE A 714 -17.35 -31.57 -39.19
CA ILE A 714 -17.77 -30.95 -37.93
C ILE A 714 -16.60 -30.99 -36.94
N ILE A 715 -15.99 -32.15 -36.70
CA ILE A 715 -14.91 -32.30 -35.72
C ILE A 715 -13.68 -31.45 -36.12
N SER A 716 -13.32 -31.44 -37.41
CA SER A 716 -12.18 -30.67 -37.90
C SER A 716 -12.36 -29.15 -37.80
N ILE A 717 -13.61 -28.65 -37.75
CA ILE A 717 -13.91 -27.23 -37.51
C ILE A 717 -14.08 -26.96 -36.01
N ALA A 718 -14.85 -27.81 -35.33
CA ALA A 718 -15.25 -27.63 -33.94
C ALA A 718 -14.06 -27.63 -32.99
N LEU A 719 -13.07 -28.49 -33.24
CA LEU A 719 -11.98 -28.69 -32.29
C LEU A 719 -10.99 -27.50 -32.27
N PRO A 720 -10.50 -26.98 -33.42
CA PRO A 720 -9.72 -25.74 -33.42
C PRO A 720 -10.47 -24.51 -32.91
N THR A 721 -11.77 -24.43 -33.18
CA THR A 721 -12.58 -23.29 -32.74
C THR A 721 -12.99 -23.37 -31.28
N ALA A 722 -13.16 -24.57 -30.72
CA ALA A 722 -13.32 -24.77 -29.28
C ALA A 722 -12.05 -24.34 -28.54
N LEU A 723 -10.89 -24.76 -29.02
CA LEU A 723 -9.61 -24.35 -28.44
C LEU A 723 -9.38 -22.83 -28.56
N LEU A 724 -9.82 -22.21 -29.66
CA LEU A 724 -9.83 -20.76 -29.80
C LEU A 724 -10.82 -20.09 -28.83
N GLY A 725 -12.00 -20.67 -28.60
CA GLY A 725 -12.97 -20.16 -27.61
C GLY A 725 -12.44 -20.24 -26.18
N LEU A 726 -11.80 -21.36 -25.82
CA LEU A 726 -11.09 -21.54 -24.55
C LEU A 726 -9.95 -20.53 -24.41
N PHE A 727 -9.18 -20.35 -25.46
CA PHE A 727 -8.08 -19.38 -25.51
C PHE A 727 -8.57 -17.96 -25.24
N LEU A 728 -9.67 -17.58 -25.91
CA LEU A 728 -10.26 -16.26 -25.73
C LEU A 728 -10.76 -16.08 -24.30
N TYR A 729 -11.40 -17.09 -23.72
CA TYR A 729 -11.80 -17.08 -22.31
C TYR A 729 -10.61 -16.85 -21.38
N ILE A 730 -9.52 -17.63 -21.53
CA ILE A 730 -8.30 -17.46 -20.74
C ILE A 730 -7.74 -16.05 -20.90
N THR A 731 -7.72 -15.50 -22.12
CA THR A 731 -7.23 -14.14 -22.36
C THR A 731 -8.06 -13.09 -21.61
N PHE A 732 -9.39 -13.24 -21.56
CA PHE A 732 -10.24 -12.32 -20.80
C PHE A 732 -10.08 -12.49 -19.29
N GLN A 733 -10.00 -13.74 -18.81
CA GLN A 733 -9.76 -14.02 -17.40
C GLN A 733 -8.42 -13.44 -16.91
N LEU A 734 -7.37 -13.60 -17.72
CA LEU A 734 -6.04 -13.04 -17.42
C LEU A 734 -6.05 -11.53 -17.33
N ARG A 735 -6.88 -10.83 -18.11
CA ARG A 735 -7.01 -9.36 -17.96
C ARG A 735 -7.57 -9.01 -16.59
N GLY A 736 -8.57 -9.75 -16.12
CA GLY A 736 -9.15 -9.56 -14.79
C GLY A 736 -8.13 -9.73 -13.65
N VAL A 737 -7.11 -10.59 -13.82
CA VAL A 737 -6.05 -10.81 -12.82
C VAL A 737 -4.83 -9.91 -13.03
N MET A 738 -4.47 -9.58 -14.27
CA MET A 738 -3.27 -8.81 -14.56
C MET A 738 -3.48 -7.30 -14.38
N TYR A 739 -4.68 -6.74 -14.54
CA TYR A 739 -4.88 -5.30 -14.32
C TYR A 739 -5.19 -4.92 -12.86
N THR A 740 -4.96 -5.83 -11.90
CA THR A 740 -5.18 -5.58 -10.46
C THR A 740 -3.93 -5.15 -9.71
N SER A 741 -2.77 -5.06 -10.38
CA SER A 741 -1.53 -4.51 -9.82
C SER A 741 -0.70 -3.82 -10.92
N LEU A 742 0.17 -2.89 -10.53
CA LEU A 742 1.07 -2.20 -11.46
C LEU A 742 1.97 -3.19 -12.21
N LEU A 743 2.46 -4.22 -11.51
CA LEU A 743 3.27 -5.28 -12.10
C LEU A 743 2.48 -6.11 -13.12
N GLY A 744 1.23 -6.43 -12.81
CA GLY A 744 0.38 -7.17 -13.72
C GLY A 744 0.07 -6.37 -14.99
N GLU A 745 -0.15 -5.05 -14.91
CA GLU A 745 -0.35 -4.19 -16.07
C GLU A 745 0.87 -4.24 -17.00
N TYR A 746 2.07 -4.12 -16.42
CA TYR A 746 3.32 -4.26 -17.15
C TYR A 746 3.44 -5.63 -17.84
N VAL A 747 3.17 -6.73 -17.13
CA VAL A 747 3.21 -8.09 -17.70
C VAL A 747 2.15 -8.28 -18.78
N ALA A 748 0.96 -7.69 -18.64
CA ALA A 748 -0.10 -7.76 -19.64
C ALA A 748 0.28 -7.13 -20.97
N LEU A 749 0.97 -5.99 -20.94
CA LEU A 749 1.49 -5.32 -22.13
C LEU A 749 2.52 -6.21 -22.86
N GLU A 750 3.35 -6.95 -22.13
CA GLU A 750 4.39 -7.83 -22.69
C GLU A 750 3.81 -9.15 -23.26
N VAL A 751 2.78 -9.72 -22.62
CA VAL A 751 2.18 -11.02 -23.02
C VAL A 751 1.23 -10.90 -24.23
N GLY A 752 0.54 -9.76 -24.37
CA GLY A 752 -0.54 -9.53 -25.32
C GLY A 752 -0.28 -9.94 -26.78
N PRO A 753 0.88 -9.62 -27.40
CA PRO A 753 1.13 -9.92 -28.81
C PRO A 753 1.19 -11.42 -29.15
N THR A 754 1.72 -12.25 -28.25
CA THR A 754 1.88 -13.70 -28.45
C THR A 754 0.53 -14.38 -28.72
N HIS A 755 -0.48 -13.89 -27.99
CA HIS A 755 -1.81 -14.42 -27.91
C HIS A 755 -2.57 -14.24 -29.23
N TYR A 756 -2.48 -13.07 -29.83
CA TYR A 756 -3.11 -12.79 -31.12
C TYR A 756 -2.55 -13.65 -32.26
N VAL A 757 -1.24 -13.93 -32.26
CA VAL A 757 -0.64 -14.75 -33.31
C VAL A 757 -1.08 -16.21 -33.22
N ALA A 758 -1.24 -16.76 -32.01
CA ALA A 758 -1.79 -18.10 -31.79
C ALA A 758 -3.22 -18.23 -32.33
N ILE A 759 -4.07 -17.22 -32.10
CA ILE A 759 -5.43 -17.14 -32.64
C ILE A 759 -5.39 -17.16 -34.17
N VAL A 760 -4.58 -16.31 -34.78
CA VAL A 760 -4.48 -16.19 -36.24
C VAL A 760 -4.03 -17.51 -36.87
N ILE A 761 -3.00 -18.17 -36.32
CA ILE A 761 -2.52 -19.46 -36.81
C ILE A 761 -3.63 -20.52 -36.72
N SER A 762 -4.30 -20.61 -35.57
CA SER A 762 -5.37 -21.59 -35.34
C SER A 762 -6.54 -21.39 -36.31
N LEU A 763 -6.93 -20.14 -36.55
CA LEU A 763 -7.97 -19.77 -37.51
C LEU A 763 -7.58 -20.16 -38.95
N ILE A 764 -6.33 -19.88 -39.35
CA ILE A 764 -5.81 -20.26 -40.67
C ILE A 764 -5.85 -21.79 -40.85
N ILE A 765 -5.44 -22.56 -39.83
CA ILE A 765 -5.49 -24.03 -39.86
C ILE A 765 -6.94 -24.53 -39.97
N ALA A 766 -7.89 -23.93 -39.24
CA ALA A 766 -9.30 -24.27 -39.30
C ALA A 766 -9.92 -23.96 -40.69
N ILE A 767 -9.56 -22.83 -41.30
CA ILE A 767 -9.99 -22.48 -42.66
C ILE A 767 -9.40 -23.47 -43.67
N LEU A 768 -8.11 -23.80 -43.55
CA LEU A 768 -7.40 -24.70 -44.46
C LEU A 768 -7.94 -26.14 -44.38
N THR A 769 -8.18 -26.67 -43.18
CA THR A 769 -8.81 -28.00 -42.99
C THR A 769 -10.19 -28.04 -43.64
N THR A 770 -11.01 -27.03 -43.40
CA THR A 770 -12.36 -26.91 -43.96
C THR A 770 -12.31 -26.88 -45.49
N ALA A 771 -11.43 -26.05 -46.04
CA ALA A 771 -11.24 -25.96 -47.48
C ALA A 771 -10.81 -27.31 -48.07
N GLU A 772 -9.87 -28.03 -47.45
CA GLU A 772 -9.42 -29.34 -47.94
C GLU A 772 -10.54 -30.39 -47.92
N ILE A 773 -11.33 -30.45 -46.84
CA ILE A 773 -12.44 -31.41 -46.69
C ILE A 773 -13.55 -31.13 -47.70
N ILE A 774 -13.95 -29.86 -47.87
CA ILE A 774 -15.02 -29.48 -48.79
C ILE A 774 -14.55 -29.62 -50.23
N TRP A 775 -13.30 -29.27 -50.52
CA TRP A 775 -12.68 -29.52 -51.81
C TRP A 775 -12.74 -31.00 -52.20
N GLN A 776 -12.44 -31.89 -51.25
CA GLN A 776 -12.57 -33.33 -51.47
C GLN A 776 -14.03 -33.73 -51.72
N ASN A 777 -14.99 -33.18 -50.96
CA ASN A 777 -16.41 -33.43 -51.16
C ASN A 777 -16.89 -33.01 -52.56
N VAL A 778 -16.44 -31.86 -53.05
CA VAL A 778 -16.71 -31.36 -54.40
C VAL A 778 -16.08 -32.25 -55.46
N SER A 779 -14.80 -32.63 -55.30
CA SER A 779 -14.09 -33.45 -56.28
C SER A 779 -14.72 -34.83 -56.48
N GLU A 780 -15.18 -35.45 -55.39
CA GLU A 780 -15.83 -36.76 -55.47
C GLU A 780 -17.26 -36.70 -56.03
N ARG A 781 -17.88 -35.52 -56.01
CA ARG A 781 -19.21 -35.27 -56.58
C ARG A 781 -19.12 -34.56 -57.93
N SER A 782 -17.95 -34.56 -58.56
CA SER A 782 -17.75 -33.92 -59.87
C SER A 782 -18.74 -34.44 -60.92
N GLU A 783 -19.04 -35.74 -60.95
CA GLU A 783 -20.05 -36.33 -61.84
C GLU A 783 -21.46 -35.77 -61.58
N GLU A 784 -21.86 -35.61 -60.32
CA GLU A 784 -23.16 -35.06 -59.92
C GLU A 784 -23.27 -33.57 -60.24
N ILE A 785 -22.23 -32.79 -59.93
CA ILE A 785 -22.18 -31.35 -60.19
C ILE A 785 -22.22 -31.10 -61.70
N SER A 786 -21.49 -31.88 -62.49
CA SER A 786 -21.53 -31.81 -63.96
C SER A 786 -22.89 -32.20 -64.53
N LEU A 787 -23.60 -33.15 -63.93
CA LEU A 787 -24.97 -33.50 -64.31
C LEU A 787 -25.95 -32.36 -64.00
N LEU A 788 -25.83 -31.70 -62.84
CA LEU A 788 -26.64 -30.52 -62.49
C LEU A 788 -26.40 -29.36 -63.47
N GLN A 789 -25.14 -29.12 -63.85
CA GLN A 789 -24.80 -28.12 -64.87
C GLN A 789 -25.36 -28.49 -66.25
N ALA A 790 -25.28 -29.77 -66.65
CA ALA A 790 -25.84 -30.26 -67.92
C ALA A 790 -27.36 -30.14 -67.99
N ILE A 791 -28.05 -30.22 -66.84
CA ILE A 791 -29.50 -30.02 -66.71
C ILE A 791 -29.86 -28.51 -66.66
N GLY A 792 -28.88 -27.61 -66.66
CA GLY A 792 -29.09 -26.15 -66.78
C GLY A 792 -29.05 -25.38 -65.46
N TRP A 793 -28.46 -25.93 -64.38
CA TRP A 793 -28.23 -25.16 -63.17
C TRP A 793 -27.26 -23.99 -63.40
N ARG A 794 -27.65 -22.78 -62.96
CA ARG A 794 -26.79 -21.58 -63.01
C ARG A 794 -25.61 -21.73 -62.04
N SER A 795 -24.46 -21.14 -62.41
CA SER A 795 -23.25 -21.10 -61.59
C SER A 795 -23.48 -20.56 -60.18
N SER A 796 -24.34 -19.54 -60.02
CA SER A 796 -24.69 -18.98 -58.70
C SER A 796 -25.40 -19.98 -57.78
N ARG A 797 -26.25 -20.87 -58.31
CA ARG A 797 -26.92 -21.91 -57.51
C ARG A 797 -25.97 -23.02 -57.08
N ILE A 798 -24.95 -23.30 -57.89
CA ILE A 798 -23.90 -24.28 -57.55
C ILE A 798 -22.99 -23.71 -56.47
N ARG A 799 -22.59 -22.43 -56.56
CA ARG A 799 -21.87 -21.75 -55.47
C ARG A 799 -22.69 -21.75 -54.19
N GLY A 800 -23.95 -21.33 -54.28
CA GLY A 800 -24.87 -21.31 -53.12
C GLY A 800 -25.03 -22.68 -52.46
N LEU A 801 -25.09 -23.77 -53.24
CA LEU A 801 -25.20 -25.13 -52.71
C LEU A 801 -23.98 -25.50 -51.84
N ILE A 802 -22.78 -25.15 -52.30
CA ILE A 802 -21.52 -25.48 -51.58
C ILE A 802 -21.34 -24.57 -50.37
N LEU A 803 -21.65 -23.28 -50.50
CA LEU A 803 -21.66 -22.34 -49.37
C LEU A 803 -22.61 -22.81 -48.27
N ALA A 804 -23.81 -23.31 -48.64
CA ALA A 804 -24.77 -23.86 -47.68
C ALA A 804 -24.25 -25.13 -46.99
N GLU A 805 -23.48 -25.99 -47.67
CA GLU A 805 -22.83 -27.15 -47.05
C GLU A 805 -21.78 -26.75 -46.00
N GLY A 806 -20.99 -25.69 -46.27
CA GLY A 806 -20.07 -25.12 -45.28
C GLY A 806 -20.79 -24.50 -44.09
N MET A 807 -21.87 -23.74 -44.35
CA MET A 807 -22.69 -23.14 -43.31
C MET A 807 -23.29 -24.19 -42.37
N TYR A 808 -23.84 -25.29 -42.88
CA TYR A 808 -24.33 -26.38 -42.03
C TYR A 808 -23.21 -27.05 -41.23
N SER A 809 -22.05 -27.27 -41.86
CA SER A 809 -20.88 -27.85 -41.17
C SER A 809 -20.39 -26.94 -40.04
N GLY A 810 -20.34 -25.63 -40.28
CA GLY A 810 -19.99 -24.62 -39.30
C GLY A 810 -21.01 -24.48 -38.16
N PHE A 811 -22.32 -24.55 -38.47
CA PHE A 811 -23.38 -24.47 -37.45
C PHE A 811 -23.33 -25.64 -36.46
N PHE A 812 -23.18 -26.88 -36.95
CA PHE A 812 -23.02 -28.02 -36.03
C PHE A 812 -21.66 -28.00 -35.33
N ALA A 813 -20.62 -27.50 -36.00
CA ALA A 813 -19.32 -27.31 -35.36
C ALA A 813 -19.40 -26.31 -34.21
N SER A 814 -20.19 -25.24 -34.34
CA SER A 814 -20.48 -24.27 -33.28
C SER A 814 -21.10 -24.89 -32.04
N ILE A 815 -22.10 -25.76 -32.20
CA ILE A 815 -22.71 -26.45 -31.06
C ILE A 815 -21.68 -27.34 -30.35
N VAL A 816 -20.90 -28.10 -31.13
CA VAL A 816 -19.87 -29.00 -30.58
C VAL A 816 -18.74 -28.20 -29.92
N SER A 817 -18.34 -27.06 -30.50
CA SER A 817 -17.26 -26.25 -29.96
C SER A 817 -17.67 -25.57 -28.67
N MET A 818 -18.89 -25.02 -28.60
CA MET A 818 -19.43 -24.38 -27.41
C MET A 818 -19.51 -25.35 -26.23
N VAL A 819 -20.03 -26.57 -26.47
CA VAL A 819 -20.02 -27.64 -25.45
C VAL A 819 -18.59 -28.02 -25.07
N GLY A 820 -17.69 -28.09 -26.05
CA GLY A 820 -16.26 -28.36 -25.81
C GLY A 820 -15.60 -27.33 -24.92
N VAL A 821 -15.85 -26.03 -25.16
CA VAL A 821 -15.31 -24.92 -24.34
C VAL A 821 -15.79 -25.05 -22.91
N VAL A 822 -17.11 -25.14 -22.68
CA VAL A 822 -17.69 -25.22 -21.33
C VAL A 822 -17.16 -26.44 -20.57
N LEU A 823 -17.10 -27.62 -21.22
CA LEU A 823 -16.55 -28.83 -20.59
C LEU A 823 -15.07 -28.69 -20.25
N THR A 824 -14.30 -27.98 -21.08
CA THR A 824 -12.86 -27.79 -20.84
C THR A 824 -12.62 -26.77 -19.74
N ILE A 825 -13.37 -25.67 -19.70
CA ILE A 825 -13.32 -24.69 -18.59
C ILE A 825 -13.67 -25.38 -17.27
N TYR A 826 -14.77 -26.14 -17.22
CA TYR A 826 -15.15 -26.90 -16.03
C TYR A 826 -14.07 -27.90 -15.58
N TRP A 827 -13.36 -28.52 -16.53
CA TRP A 827 -12.29 -29.47 -16.20
C TRP A 827 -11.02 -28.77 -15.67
N ILE A 828 -10.73 -27.55 -16.12
CA ILE A 828 -9.54 -26.78 -15.70
C ILE A 828 -9.80 -26.06 -14.37
N TYR A 829 -10.91 -25.33 -14.26
CA TYR A 829 -11.19 -24.42 -13.14
C TYR A 829 -12.12 -25.01 -12.08
N GLY A 830 -12.75 -26.17 -12.32
CA GLY A 830 -13.66 -26.82 -11.37
C GLY A 830 -15.04 -26.16 -11.24
N GLU A 831 -15.21 -24.95 -11.76
CA GLU A 831 -16.44 -24.18 -11.70
C GLU A 831 -17.16 -24.06 -13.05
N PHE A 832 -18.47 -23.80 -13.00
CA PHE A 832 -19.28 -23.59 -14.20
C PHE A 832 -19.28 -22.10 -14.56
N PRO A 833 -18.83 -21.69 -15.77
CA PRO A 833 -18.69 -20.27 -16.13
C PRO A 833 -20.05 -19.64 -16.44
N VAL A 834 -20.78 -19.20 -15.41
CA VAL A 834 -22.13 -18.65 -15.54
C VAL A 834 -22.12 -17.21 -16.08
N GLY A 835 -21.15 -16.40 -15.65
CA GLY A 835 -21.01 -15.00 -16.07
C GLY A 835 -20.64 -14.87 -17.55
N GLU A 836 -19.80 -15.77 -18.05
CA GLU A 836 -19.16 -15.67 -19.37
C GLU A 836 -19.94 -16.42 -20.45
N LEU A 837 -21.13 -16.95 -20.15
CA LEU A 837 -21.99 -17.62 -21.14
C LEU A 837 -22.29 -16.71 -22.34
N GLY A 838 -22.50 -15.41 -22.09
CA GLY A 838 -22.69 -14.42 -23.15
C GLY A 838 -21.50 -14.41 -24.12
N PHE A 839 -20.29 -14.34 -23.58
CA PHE A 839 -19.05 -14.38 -24.35
C PHE A 839 -18.89 -15.70 -25.12
N ILE A 840 -19.10 -16.84 -24.47
CA ILE A 840 -18.99 -18.17 -25.08
C ILE A 840 -19.97 -18.31 -26.25
N THR A 841 -21.20 -17.81 -26.13
CA THR A 841 -22.16 -17.83 -27.24
C THR A 841 -21.71 -17.00 -28.44
N LEU A 842 -21.04 -15.86 -28.21
CA LEU A 842 -20.47 -15.02 -29.25
C LEU A 842 -19.34 -15.75 -30.01
N THR A 843 -18.46 -16.47 -29.29
CA THR A 843 -17.41 -17.29 -29.92
C THR A 843 -17.98 -18.42 -30.79
N GLY A 844 -19.21 -18.86 -30.49
CA GLY A 844 -19.97 -19.80 -31.32
C GLY A 844 -20.23 -19.33 -32.76
N LEU A 845 -20.07 -18.04 -33.09
CA LEU A 845 -20.16 -17.55 -34.46
C LEU A 845 -18.93 -17.89 -35.32
N ILE A 846 -17.76 -18.04 -34.70
CA ILE A 846 -16.47 -18.26 -35.38
C ILE A 846 -16.51 -19.52 -36.28
N PRO A 847 -16.99 -20.69 -35.83
CA PRO A 847 -17.11 -21.90 -36.67
C PRO A 847 -17.98 -21.70 -37.92
N VAL A 848 -19.03 -20.89 -37.82
CA VAL A 848 -19.93 -20.59 -38.95
C VAL A 848 -19.19 -19.75 -39.99
N VAL A 849 -18.46 -18.73 -39.54
CA VAL A 849 -17.63 -17.87 -40.39
C VAL A 849 -16.51 -18.68 -41.05
N VAL A 850 -15.80 -19.53 -40.29
CA VAL A 850 -14.76 -20.43 -40.81
C VAL A 850 -15.33 -21.39 -41.86
N GLY A 851 -16.51 -21.97 -41.59
CA GLY A 851 -17.24 -22.84 -42.52
C GLY A 851 -17.54 -22.14 -43.84
N LEU A 852 -18.00 -20.89 -43.79
CA LEU A 852 -18.29 -20.07 -44.97
C LEU A 852 -17.00 -19.70 -45.74
N ILE A 853 -15.98 -19.17 -45.07
CA ILE A 853 -14.72 -18.77 -45.71
C ILE A 853 -14.04 -19.97 -46.35
N GLY A 854 -13.97 -21.10 -45.63
CA GLY A 854 -13.38 -22.35 -46.12
C GLY A 854 -14.07 -22.91 -47.37
N THR A 855 -15.35 -22.60 -47.59
CA THR A 855 -16.07 -23.01 -48.81
C THR A 855 -15.81 -22.17 -50.06
N ILE A 856 -15.27 -20.95 -49.94
CA ILE A 856 -15.20 -20.00 -51.08
C ILE A 856 -14.36 -20.59 -52.22
N ILE A 857 -13.16 -21.08 -51.92
CA ILE A 857 -12.22 -21.65 -52.91
C ILE A 857 -12.80 -22.94 -53.55
N PRO A 858 -13.29 -23.93 -52.79
CA PRO A 858 -13.99 -25.10 -53.34
C PRO A 858 -15.23 -24.77 -54.18
N ALA A 859 -16.03 -23.77 -53.76
CA ALA A 859 -17.24 -23.37 -54.48
C ALA A 859 -16.91 -22.80 -55.87
N GLU A 860 -15.84 -22.00 -55.96
CA GLU A 860 -15.39 -21.46 -57.24
C GLU A 860 -14.84 -22.54 -58.17
N ARG A 861 -14.10 -23.51 -57.61
CA ARG A 861 -13.66 -24.68 -58.37
C ARG A 861 -14.84 -25.46 -58.95
N ALA A 862 -15.87 -25.70 -58.15
CA ALA A 862 -17.03 -26.48 -58.59
C ALA A 862 -17.75 -25.89 -59.81
N VAL A 863 -17.80 -24.56 -59.90
CA VAL A 863 -18.37 -23.86 -61.06
C VAL A 863 -17.50 -24.04 -62.31
N ARG A 864 -16.18 -24.13 -62.16
CA ARG A 864 -15.23 -24.24 -63.27
C ARG A 864 -15.10 -25.65 -63.86
N ILE A 865 -15.70 -26.67 -63.23
CA ILE A 865 -15.70 -28.04 -63.77
C ILE A 865 -16.58 -28.05 -65.02
N LEU A 866 -15.99 -28.35 -66.19
CA LEU A 866 -16.76 -28.46 -67.43
C LEU A 866 -17.59 -29.77 -67.44
N PRO A 867 -18.85 -29.75 -67.92
CA PRO A 867 -19.74 -30.92 -67.90
C PRO A 867 -19.15 -32.16 -68.59
N ASN A 868 -18.42 -31.97 -69.70
CA ASN A 868 -17.79 -33.08 -70.42
C ASN A 868 -16.59 -33.68 -69.69
N GLN A 869 -15.84 -32.89 -68.92
CA GLN A 869 -14.67 -33.33 -68.17
C GLN A 869 -15.09 -34.07 -66.89
N GLY A 870 -16.14 -33.61 -66.21
CA GLY A 870 -16.65 -34.27 -65.01
C GLY A 870 -17.28 -35.64 -65.30
N ILE A 871 -17.94 -35.81 -66.45
CA ILE A 871 -18.56 -37.09 -66.84
C ILE A 871 -17.53 -38.12 -67.34
N GLN A 872 -16.41 -37.69 -67.96
CA GLN A 872 -15.39 -38.61 -68.47
C GLN A 872 -14.37 -39.08 -67.41
N GLY A 873 -14.42 -38.55 -66.18
CA GLY A 873 -13.59 -39.00 -65.06
C GLY A 873 -12.07 -38.93 -65.27
N SER A 874 -11.58 -38.23 -66.29
CA SER A 874 -10.16 -38.30 -66.71
C SER A 874 -9.39 -36.99 -66.47
N VAL A 875 -8.28 -37.13 -65.76
CA VAL A 875 -7.30 -36.08 -65.51
C VAL A 875 -6.40 -35.95 -66.74
N SER A 876 -6.60 -34.89 -67.54
CA SER A 876 -5.73 -34.57 -68.68
C SER A 876 -4.41 -33.96 -68.19
N ASN A 877 -3.28 -34.59 -68.54
CA ASN A 877 -1.95 -34.22 -68.08
C ASN A 877 -1.12 -33.61 -69.24
N ARG A 878 -0.95 -32.28 -69.28
CA ARG A 878 -0.07 -31.59 -70.26
C ARG A 878 1.35 -31.42 -69.70
N LYS A 879 2.33 -32.10 -70.31
CA LYS A 879 3.78 -32.05 -69.97
C LYS A 879 4.40 -30.63 -69.97
N VAL A 880 3.85 -29.68 -70.74
CA VAL A 880 4.36 -28.29 -70.82
C VAL A 880 4.07 -27.49 -69.53
N ILE A 881 2.93 -27.78 -68.88
CA ILE A 881 2.54 -27.16 -67.60
C ILE A 881 3.47 -27.65 -66.47
N GLU A 882 3.95 -28.89 -66.55
CA GLU A 882 4.83 -29.51 -65.56
C GLU A 882 6.22 -28.87 -65.44
N LYS A 883 6.78 -28.34 -66.52
CA LYS A 883 8.13 -27.71 -66.52
C LYS A 883 8.11 -26.26 -66.01
N ARG A 884 7.10 -25.45 -66.40
CA ARG A 884 6.92 -24.07 -65.89
C ARG A 884 6.51 -24.05 -64.41
N MET A 885 5.73 -25.04 -63.98
CA MET A 885 5.24 -25.10 -62.60
C MET A 885 6.27 -25.66 -61.60
N LYS A 886 7.30 -26.41 -62.05
CA LYS A 886 8.48 -26.77 -61.23
C LYS A 886 9.24 -25.54 -60.73
N TRP A 887 9.42 -24.55 -61.61
CA TRP A 887 10.00 -23.25 -61.25
C TRP A 887 9.04 -22.42 -60.40
N GLY A 888 7.74 -22.44 -60.71
CA GLY A 888 6.71 -21.76 -59.91
C GLY A 888 6.62 -22.28 -58.46
N LEU A 889 6.69 -23.60 -58.24
CA LEU A 889 6.65 -24.22 -56.91
C LEU A 889 7.87 -23.85 -56.06
N GLY A 890 9.07 -23.92 -56.65
CA GLY A 890 10.29 -23.46 -56.00
C GLY A 890 10.22 -21.97 -55.65
N ALA A 891 9.70 -21.14 -56.57
CA ALA A 891 9.51 -19.71 -56.33
C ALA A 891 8.47 -19.43 -55.24
N THR A 892 7.34 -20.14 -55.16
CA THR A 892 6.36 -19.98 -54.07
C THR A 892 6.89 -20.45 -52.73
N ALA A 893 7.65 -21.55 -52.68
CA ALA A 893 8.27 -22.00 -51.43
C ALA A 893 9.31 -20.98 -50.95
N ILE A 894 10.17 -20.48 -51.84
CA ILE A 894 11.14 -19.42 -51.53
C ILE A 894 10.44 -18.12 -51.17
N ALA A 895 9.33 -17.77 -51.82
CA ALA A 895 8.55 -16.57 -51.52
C ALA A 895 7.85 -16.68 -50.17
N LEU A 896 7.26 -17.84 -49.81
CA LEU A 896 6.65 -18.06 -48.50
C LEU A 896 7.70 -18.03 -47.39
N LEU A 897 8.84 -18.68 -47.60
CA LEU A 897 9.96 -18.66 -46.65
C LEU A 897 10.54 -17.24 -46.53
N GLY A 898 10.73 -16.54 -47.65
CA GLY A 898 11.25 -15.17 -47.68
C GLY A 898 10.28 -14.13 -47.12
N THR A 899 8.97 -14.27 -47.35
CA THR A 899 7.95 -13.37 -46.76
C THR A 899 7.78 -13.63 -45.28
N PHE A 900 7.86 -14.89 -44.82
CA PHE A 900 7.86 -15.20 -43.40
C PHE A 900 9.12 -14.66 -42.70
N LEU A 901 10.31 -14.87 -43.29
CA LEU A 901 11.57 -14.31 -42.77
C LEU A 901 11.54 -12.78 -42.76
N PHE A 902 11.00 -12.14 -43.81
CA PHE A 902 10.84 -10.68 -43.87
C PHE A 902 9.84 -10.15 -42.85
N ALA A 903 8.70 -10.83 -42.67
CA ALA A 903 7.73 -10.50 -41.63
C ALA A 903 8.34 -10.65 -40.23
N MET A 904 9.12 -11.70 -39.98
CA MET A 904 9.85 -11.86 -38.71
C MET A 904 10.85 -10.74 -38.45
N VAL A 905 11.59 -10.29 -39.48
CA VAL A 905 12.55 -9.17 -39.34
C VAL A 905 11.84 -7.82 -39.11
N GLN A 906 10.62 -7.63 -39.60
CA GLN A 906 9.83 -6.40 -39.40
C GLN A 906 9.03 -6.42 -38.09
N VAL A 907 8.60 -7.59 -37.63
CA VAL A 907 7.76 -7.75 -36.43
C VAL A 907 8.60 -7.91 -35.16
N ALA A 908 9.80 -8.49 -35.23
CA ALA A 908 10.66 -8.65 -34.06
C ALA A 908 11.17 -7.31 -33.44
N PRO A 909 11.48 -6.25 -34.20
CA PRO A 909 11.99 -4.99 -33.62
C PRO A 909 10.93 -3.89 -33.39
N ASN A 910 9.74 -3.99 -34.00
CA ASN A 910 8.74 -2.90 -33.97
C ASN A 910 7.69 -3.04 -32.86
N ILE A 911 7.90 -3.91 -31.87
CA ILE A 911 6.98 -4.05 -30.73
C ILE A 911 7.39 -3.13 -29.56
N GLU A 912 8.63 -2.63 -29.53
CA GLU A 912 9.11 -1.66 -28.52
C GLU A 912 8.54 -0.24 -28.67
N THR A 913 7.70 0.04 -29.67
CA THR A 913 7.14 1.38 -29.89
C THR A 913 5.64 1.35 -30.18
N THR A 914 4.86 0.96 -29.18
CA THR A 914 3.49 1.48 -29.08
C THR A 914 3.45 2.45 -27.92
N SER A 915 3.71 3.71 -28.24
CA SER A 915 3.54 4.86 -27.37
C SER A 915 2.11 4.92 -26.82
N ASN A 916 1.99 4.90 -25.49
CA ASN A 916 1.17 5.76 -24.62
C ASN A 916 -0.09 6.44 -25.22
N ASP A 917 -0.93 5.71 -25.96
CA ASP A 917 -2.34 6.05 -26.09
C ASP A 917 -3.10 5.15 -25.12
N GLN A 918 -3.46 5.70 -23.96
CA GLN A 918 -4.47 5.13 -23.07
C GLN A 918 -5.79 5.07 -23.84
N THR A 919 -6.04 3.97 -24.54
CA THR A 919 -7.40 3.64 -24.95
C THR A 919 -8.10 3.01 -23.76
N ASP A 920 -9.03 3.76 -23.18
CA ASP A 920 -9.97 3.29 -22.14
C ASP A 920 -10.54 1.92 -22.53
N HIS A 921 -10.11 0.89 -21.80
CA HIS A 921 -10.60 -0.47 -21.97
C HIS A 921 -11.48 -0.82 -20.78
N GLU A 922 -12.80 -0.78 -21.00
CA GLU A 922 -13.83 -1.28 -20.06
C GLU A 922 -13.48 -2.73 -19.64
N SER A 923 -13.14 -2.90 -18.37
CA SER A 923 -12.83 -4.20 -17.76
C SER A 923 -13.84 -4.45 -16.64
N GLU A 924 -14.37 -5.68 -16.57
CA GLU A 924 -15.24 -6.13 -15.47
C GLU A 924 -14.40 -6.36 -14.22
N TYR A 925 -14.09 -5.28 -13.51
CA TYR A 925 -13.64 -5.36 -12.12
C TYR A 925 -14.84 -5.76 -11.24
N SER A 926 -14.59 -6.25 -10.02
CA SER A 926 -15.59 -6.17 -8.93
C SER A 926 -15.32 -4.87 -8.16
N PRO A 927 -15.74 -3.70 -8.69
CA PRO A 927 -15.46 -2.43 -8.04
C PRO A 927 -16.08 -2.41 -6.65
N THR A 928 -15.49 -1.61 -5.77
CA THR A 928 -16.11 -1.22 -4.50
C THR A 928 -17.51 -0.67 -4.74
N VAL A 929 -18.44 -1.02 -3.86
CA VAL A 929 -19.87 -0.71 -3.99
C VAL A 929 -20.27 0.20 -2.84
N GLY A 930 -20.90 1.33 -3.13
CA GLY A 930 -21.35 2.30 -2.13
C GLY A 930 -21.54 3.67 -2.78
N GLU A 931 -22.23 4.59 -2.12
CA GLU A 931 -22.25 6.00 -2.47
C GLU A 931 -21.43 6.76 -1.42
N VAL A 932 -20.84 7.90 -1.79
CA VAL A 932 -20.17 8.76 -0.80
C VAL A 932 -21.22 9.15 0.23
N SER A 933 -20.97 8.83 1.50
CA SER A 933 -21.89 9.24 2.56
C SER A 933 -21.75 10.75 2.73
N GLU A 934 -22.74 11.49 2.23
CA GLU A 934 -22.93 12.89 2.59
C GLU A 934 -23.30 12.96 4.08
N ARG A 935 -22.79 13.96 4.79
CA ARG A 935 -23.08 14.22 6.20
C ARG A 935 -24.59 14.13 6.43
N GLU A 936 -25.06 13.12 7.17
CA GLU A 936 -26.42 13.17 7.71
C GLU A 936 -26.40 14.30 8.73
N GLU A 937 -26.93 15.46 8.35
CA GLU A 937 -27.38 16.45 9.33
C GLU A 937 -28.43 15.74 10.18
N GLU A 938 -28.01 15.16 11.30
CA GLU A 938 -28.92 14.92 12.42
C GLU A 938 -29.51 16.28 12.76
N ASN A 939 -30.72 16.51 12.24
CA ASN A 939 -31.61 17.53 12.72
C ASN A 939 -31.92 17.18 14.17
N GLU A 940 -31.04 17.58 15.09
CA GLU A 940 -31.44 17.80 16.46
C GLU A 940 -32.53 18.87 16.41
N SER A 941 -33.75 18.36 16.58
CA SER A 941 -34.93 19.15 16.87
C SER A 941 -34.59 20.18 17.93
N ASN A 942 -34.90 21.45 17.63
CA ASN A 942 -35.13 22.51 18.61
C ASN A 942 -36.13 22.03 19.69
N GLU A 943 -35.65 21.33 20.69
CA GLU A 943 -36.20 21.32 22.03
C GLU A 943 -35.17 22.02 22.92
N SER A 944 -35.40 23.31 23.10
CA SER A 944 -34.77 24.13 24.11
C SER A 944 -35.15 23.57 25.49
N ASP A 945 -34.38 22.63 26.00
CA ASP A 945 -34.31 22.37 27.43
C ASP A 945 -33.10 23.12 27.99
N GLU A 946 -33.38 24.10 28.84
CA GLU A 946 -32.41 24.84 29.65
C GLU A 946 -31.53 23.85 30.43
N VAL A 947 -30.35 23.53 29.90
CA VAL A 947 -29.30 22.85 30.66
C VAL A 947 -28.67 23.90 31.56
N THR A 948 -28.96 23.74 32.85
CA THR A 948 -28.40 24.51 33.95
C THR A 948 -26.88 24.25 33.96
N GLU A 949 -26.09 25.31 33.81
CA GLU A 949 -24.66 25.31 34.13
C GLU A 949 -24.48 24.67 35.51
N THR A 950 -23.98 23.43 35.54
CA THR A 950 -23.46 22.88 36.79
C THR A 950 -22.09 23.49 36.96
N LYS A 951 -22.08 24.70 37.52
CA LYS A 951 -20.89 25.26 38.17
C LYS A 951 -20.34 24.16 39.07
N SER A 952 -19.13 23.71 38.77
CA SER A 952 -18.33 23.06 39.79
C SER A 952 -18.23 24.07 40.93
N GLU A 953 -18.98 23.83 42.00
CA GLU A 953 -18.83 24.54 43.26
C GLU A 953 -17.43 24.17 43.77
N THR A 954 -16.43 24.93 43.36
CA THR A 954 -15.22 25.09 44.17
C THR A 954 -15.72 25.63 45.49
N VAL A 955 -15.82 24.76 46.48
CA VAL A 955 -16.04 25.13 47.86
C VAL A 955 -14.94 26.13 48.18
N SER A 956 -15.32 27.41 48.21
CA SER A 956 -14.57 28.45 48.89
C SER A 956 -14.52 28.05 50.35
N SER A 957 -13.59 27.17 50.71
CA SER A 957 -13.00 27.24 52.02
C SER A 957 -12.33 28.61 52.04
N GLN A 958 -12.73 29.49 52.96
CA GLN A 958 -11.83 30.53 53.43
C GLN A 958 -10.55 29.80 53.85
N GLN A 959 -9.60 29.74 52.93
CA GLN A 959 -8.35 29.04 53.11
C GLN A 959 -7.55 29.97 53.99
N GLU A 960 -7.48 29.68 55.28
CA GLU A 960 -6.72 30.49 56.22
C GLU A 960 -5.27 30.61 55.69
N ASP A 961 -4.78 31.85 55.55
CA ASP A 961 -3.45 32.19 55.03
C ASP A 961 -2.29 31.65 55.88
N TYR A 962 -2.55 30.79 56.86
CA TYR A 962 -1.58 30.23 57.79
C TYR A 962 -1.86 28.75 58.09
N HIS A 963 -0.80 27.95 58.27
CA HIS A 963 -0.90 26.52 58.62
C HIS A 963 -0.49 26.22 60.06
N LEU A 964 0.16 27.18 60.74
CA LEU A 964 0.61 27.04 62.13
C LEU A 964 0.04 28.18 62.97
N VAL A 965 -0.61 27.83 64.09
CA VAL A 965 -1.09 28.79 65.09
C VAL A 965 -0.29 28.61 66.38
N LEU A 966 0.23 29.72 66.92
CA LEU A 966 0.96 29.78 68.19
C LEU A 966 0.22 30.69 69.17
N GLU A 967 0.25 30.38 70.46
CA GLU A 967 -0.19 31.33 71.49
C GLU A 967 0.89 32.38 71.76
N GLU A 968 0.51 33.57 72.21
CA GLU A 968 1.44 34.61 72.64
C GLU A 968 2.47 34.07 73.67
N GLY A 969 3.76 34.30 73.41
CA GLY A 969 4.87 33.79 74.22
C GLY A 969 5.25 32.31 73.98
N GLN A 970 4.49 31.57 73.16
CA GLN A 970 4.80 30.19 72.79
C GLN A 970 5.80 30.16 71.62
N ASN A 971 6.83 29.31 71.72
CA ASN A 971 7.84 29.18 70.67
C ASN A 971 7.49 28.02 69.72
N SER A 972 7.66 28.22 68.41
CA SER A 972 7.38 27.22 67.38
C SER A 972 8.14 25.89 67.58
N ARG A 973 9.31 25.89 68.22
CA ARG A 973 10.06 24.67 68.58
C ARG A 973 9.29 23.79 69.57
N GLU A 974 8.52 24.38 70.49
CA GLU A 974 7.80 23.64 71.54
C GLU A 974 6.61 22.85 70.97
N VAL A 975 6.06 23.29 69.83
CA VAL A 975 4.97 22.61 69.10
C VAL A 975 5.48 21.68 67.99
N GLY A 976 6.80 21.45 67.91
CA GLY A 976 7.41 20.48 67.00
C GLY A 976 7.65 21.00 65.57
N TYR A 977 7.62 22.31 65.34
CA TYR A 977 7.95 22.89 64.03
C TYR A 977 9.48 22.94 63.86
N GLY A 978 10.01 22.07 63.00
CA GLY A 978 11.45 21.79 62.91
C GLY A 978 12.27 22.72 62.00
N VAL A 979 11.61 23.62 61.26
CA VAL A 979 12.25 24.43 60.21
C VAL A 979 12.77 25.78 60.72
N LEU A 980 12.04 26.40 61.64
CA LEU A 980 12.41 27.68 62.26
C LEU A 980 11.90 27.76 63.71
N SER A 981 12.61 28.51 64.55
CA SER A 981 12.25 28.91 65.90
C SER A 981 11.72 30.33 65.87
N TYR A 982 10.43 30.49 66.16
CA TYR A 982 9.73 31.77 66.14
C TYR A 982 8.86 31.92 67.39
N SER A 983 8.96 33.08 68.03
CA SER A 983 8.14 33.48 69.17
C SER A 983 7.90 34.97 69.16
N VAL A 984 6.74 35.37 69.67
CA VAL A 984 6.26 36.76 69.67
C VAL A 984 5.67 37.08 71.04
N GLU A 985 5.98 38.27 71.56
CA GLU A 985 5.45 38.79 72.84
C GLU A 985 5.02 40.25 72.67
N ARG A 986 3.84 40.62 73.19
CA ARG A 986 3.35 42.01 73.15
C ARG A 986 3.90 42.80 74.33
N THR A 987 4.62 43.88 74.05
CA THR A 987 5.41 44.58 75.08
C THR A 987 4.83 45.92 75.51
N HIS A 988 4.22 46.69 74.60
CA HIS A 988 3.72 48.04 74.92
C HIS A 988 2.59 48.53 74.01
N GLU A 989 1.59 49.19 74.60
CA GLU A 989 0.56 49.96 73.88
C GLU A 989 0.52 51.40 74.41
N ASP A 990 0.74 52.38 73.52
CA ASP A 990 0.70 53.81 73.84
C ASP A 990 -0.28 54.53 72.91
N THR A 991 -1.27 55.21 73.47
CA THR A 991 -2.13 56.15 72.73
C THR A 991 -1.33 57.38 72.31
N ILE A 992 -1.39 57.76 71.03
CA ILE A 992 -0.68 58.93 70.51
C ILE A 992 -1.45 60.19 70.93
N GLU A 993 -0.86 61.03 71.78
CA GLU A 993 -1.50 62.28 72.23
C GLU A 993 -1.87 63.19 71.04
N GLY A 994 -3.17 63.36 70.80
CA GLY A 994 -3.72 64.25 69.76
C GLY A 994 -4.18 63.59 68.47
N THR A 995 -4.18 62.25 68.37
CA THR A 995 -4.75 61.49 67.24
C THR A 995 -5.68 60.37 67.72
N ASP A 996 -6.53 59.83 66.84
CA ASP A 996 -7.39 58.67 67.11
C ASP A 996 -6.65 57.32 66.90
N MET A 997 -5.31 57.31 67.02
CA MET A 997 -4.45 56.17 66.74
C MET A 997 -3.70 55.72 68.00
N LYS A 998 -3.44 54.42 68.13
CA LYS A 998 -2.56 53.82 69.13
C LYS A 998 -1.34 53.16 68.46
N LYS A 999 -0.22 53.13 69.18
CA LYS A 999 0.97 52.37 68.81
C LYS A 999 0.95 51.02 69.50
N VAL A 1000 1.07 49.95 68.72
CA VAL A 1000 1.22 48.58 69.21
C VAL A 1000 2.66 48.16 68.92
N ILE A 1001 3.41 47.82 69.98
CA ILE A 1001 4.80 47.38 69.88
C ILE A 1001 4.88 45.89 70.24
N ILE A 1002 5.43 45.11 69.32
CA ILE A 1002 5.51 43.66 69.40
C ILE A 1002 6.96 43.23 69.25
N ASP A 1003 7.45 42.45 70.21
CA ASP A 1003 8.79 41.89 70.18
C ASP A 1003 8.73 40.51 69.50
N PHE A 1004 9.70 40.23 68.63
CA PHE A 1004 9.81 38.94 67.96
C PHE A 1004 11.24 38.40 68.04
N GLU A 1005 11.33 37.08 68.18
CA GLU A 1005 12.55 36.31 68.06
C GLU A 1005 12.36 35.30 66.93
N PHE A 1006 13.26 35.33 65.95
CA PHE A 1006 13.23 34.50 64.76
C PHE A 1006 14.61 33.87 64.54
N GLU A 1007 14.69 32.54 64.49
CA GLU A 1007 15.93 31.79 64.29
C GLU A 1007 15.67 30.65 63.28
N ILE A 1008 16.47 30.58 62.23
CA ILE A 1008 16.38 29.54 61.19
C ILE A 1008 17.08 28.29 61.71
N LEU A 1009 16.40 27.14 61.66
CA LEU A 1009 16.92 25.86 62.17
C LEU A 1009 17.41 24.93 61.06
N ASP A 1010 17.04 25.23 59.82
CA ASP A 1010 17.44 24.50 58.63
C ASP A 1010 18.64 25.18 57.94
N ASN A 1011 19.30 24.47 57.02
CA ASN A 1011 20.45 25.00 56.27
C ASN A 1011 20.07 26.00 55.16
N ASN A 1012 18.78 26.21 54.92
CA ASN A 1012 18.28 27.10 53.87
C ASN A 1012 18.55 28.58 54.18
N MET A 1013 18.78 29.38 53.14
CA MET A 1013 18.73 30.84 53.23
C MET A 1013 17.27 31.27 53.13
N VAL A 1014 16.87 32.23 53.96
CA VAL A 1014 15.49 32.74 53.99
C VAL A 1014 15.56 34.23 53.71
N LYS A 1015 14.74 34.69 52.77
CA LYS A 1015 14.59 36.11 52.51
C LYS A 1015 13.61 36.68 53.51
N LEU A 1016 14.11 37.37 54.53
CA LEU A 1016 13.27 37.94 55.58
C LEU A 1016 13.24 39.46 55.47
N ARG A 1017 12.06 40.00 55.12
CA ARG A 1017 11.77 41.43 55.04
C ARG A 1017 10.77 41.79 56.14
N PRO A 1018 11.22 42.13 57.37
CA PRO A 1018 10.30 42.33 58.48
C PRO A 1018 9.25 43.43 58.28
N LYS A 1019 9.51 44.38 57.37
CA LYS A 1019 8.53 45.42 57.03
C LYS A 1019 7.40 44.95 56.09
N ARG A 1020 7.63 43.87 55.35
CA ARG A 1020 6.71 43.30 54.35
C ARG A 1020 6.05 42.02 54.83
N ASP A 1021 6.78 41.18 55.57
CA ASP A 1021 6.39 39.80 55.83
C ASP A 1021 5.63 39.63 57.16
N PHE A 1022 5.50 40.68 57.98
CA PHE A 1022 4.69 40.68 59.20
C PHE A 1022 3.44 41.55 59.07
N TYR A 1023 2.30 41.02 59.53
CA TYR A 1023 1.01 41.68 59.53
C TYR A 1023 0.34 41.57 60.91
N LEU A 1024 -0.07 42.70 61.46
CA LEU A 1024 -0.96 42.74 62.62
C LEU A 1024 -2.40 42.55 62.14
N MET A 1025 -3.06 41.52 62.64
CA MET A 1025 -4.37 41.07 62.17
C MET A 1025 -5.49 41.59 63.07
N ASN A 1026 -6.51 42.18 62.46
CA ASN A 1026 -7.85 42.36 63.02
C ASN A 1026 -8.81 41.45 62.23
N SER A 1027 -10.01 41.15 62.75
CA SER A 1027 -11.00 40.26 62.13
C SER A 1027 -11.39 40.63 60.69
N GLU A 1028 -11.14 41.88 60.25
CA GLU A 1028 -11.50 42.37 58.92
C GLU A 1028 -10.34 43.03 58.14
N GLU A 1029 -9.22 43.38 58.78
CA GLU A 1029 -8.13 44.18 58.17
C GLU A 1029 -6.73 43.73 58.60
N ARG A 1030 -5.72 43.97 57.74
CA ARG A 1030 -4.29 43.70 58.02
C ARG A 1030 -3.50 45.00 58.07
N TYR A 1031 -2.69 45.17 59.12
CA TYR A 1031 -1.82 46.33 59.28
C TYR A 1031 -0.35 45.94 59.16
N ARG A 1032 0.43 46.71 58.39
CA ARG A 1032 1.88 46.53 58.27
C ARG A 1032 2.64 47.33 59.33
N PRO A 1033 3.85 46.90 59.74
CA PRO A 1033 4.65 47.65 60.69
C PRO A 1033 5.14 48.96 60.06
N THR A 1034 4.94 50.06 60.78
CA THR A 1034 5.42 51.39 60.40
C THR A 1034 6.91 51.56 60.68
N GLU A 1035 7.41 50.90 61.73
CA GLU A 1035 8.82 50.94 62.15
C GLU A 1035 9.28 49.53 62.57
N VAL A 1036 10.49 49.17 62.19
CA VAL A 1036 11.15 47.91 62.53
C VAL A 1036 12.49 48.25 63.17
N ASN A 1037 12.74 47.79 64.39
CA ASN A 1037 14.01 48.01 65.07
C ASN A 1037 14.62 46.66 65.47
N ILE A 1038 15.80 46.35 64.95
CA ILE A 1038 16.45 45.05 65.14
C ILE A 1038 17.54 45.23 66.20
N THR A 1039 17.45 44.43 67.26
CA THR A 1039 18.30 44.52 68.45
C THR A 1039 19.46 43.53 68.44
N GLU A 1040 19.25 42.34 67.87
CA GLU A 1040 20.29 41.31 67.69
C GLU A 1040 20.09 40.66 66.32
N VAL A 1041 21.18 40.49 65.56
CA VAL A 1041 21.13 39.80 64.27
C VAL A 1041 22.42 39.06 63.95
N THR A 1042 22.29 37.80 63.53
CA THR A 1042 23.37 36.95 63.02
C THR A 1042 22.97 36.38 61.67
N GLY A 1043 23.91 36.37 60.71
CA GLY A 1043 23.66 35.83 59.36
C GLY A 1043 22.90 36.74 58.39
N TRP A 1044 22.73 38.04 58.69
CA TRP A 1044 22.07 39.01 57.81
C TRP A 1044 23.08 39.73 56.91
N GLU A 1045 23.00 39.51 55.59
CA GLU A 1045 23.85 40.19 54.58
C GLU A 1045 23.10 41.30 53.85
N GLU A 1046 23.83 42.17 53.12
CA GLU A 1046 23.23 43.22 52.29
C GLU A 1046 22.23 42.55 51.31
N GLU A 1047 21.02 43.12 51.19
CA GLU A 1047 19.84 42.62 50.43
C GLU A 1047 18.78 41.75 51.15
N GLU A 1048 18.69 41.82 52.49
CA GLU A 1048 17.54 41.27 53.25
C GLU A 1048 17.49 39.73 53.38
N TRP A 1049 18.63 39.05 53.23
CA TRP A 1049 18.75 37.59 53.37
C TRP A 1049 19.32 37.18 54.73
N LEU A 1050 18.65 36.23 55.41
CA LEU A 1050 19.09 35.64 56.66
C LEU A 1050 19.63 34.21 56.39
N LYS A 1051 20.94 33.99 56.56
CA LYS A 1051 21.61 32.71 56.25
C LYS A 1051 21.44 31.67 57.36
N GLY A 1052 20.85 30.50 57.04
CA GLY A 1052 20.73 29.36 57.97
C GLY A 1052 22.08 28.76 58.41
N ILE A 1053 23.08 28.74 57.52
CA ILE A 1053 24.41 28.09 57.73
C ILE A 1053 25.27 28.75 58.85
N ARG A 1054 24.83 29.87 59.44
CA ARG A 1054 25.51 30.58 60.54
C ARG A 1054 24.64 30.80 61.78
N ASP A 1055 23.64 29.95 62.01
CA ASP A 1055 22.61 30.13 63.05
C ASP A 1055 21.92 31.50 62.84
N GLY A 1056 21.28 31.65 61.67
CA GLY A 1056 20.61 32.88 61.25
C GLY A 1056 19.54 33.27 62.25
N LYS A 1057 19.78 34.32 63.05
CA LYS A 1057 18.91 34.76 64.13
C LYS A 1057 18.65 36.24 64.02
N MET A 1058 17.40 36.65 64.24
CA MET A 1058 16.95 38.03 64.26
C MET A 1058 16.04 38.23 65.48
N VAL A 1059 16.37 39.21 66.31
CA VAL A 1059 15.56 39.64 67.44
C VAL A 1059 15.29 41.13 67.30
N GLY A 1060 14.03 41.53 67.31
CA GLY A 1060 13.66 42.91 67.08
C GLY A 1060 12.26 43.26 67.57
N THR A 1061 11.90 44.51 67.38
CA THR A 1061 10.60 45.08 67.76
C THR A 1061 9.91 45.63 66.51
N LEU A 1062 8.65 45.26 66.31
CA LEU A 1062 7.76 45.76 65.27
C LEU A 1062 6.79 46.77 65.88
N THR A 1063 6.72 47.97 65.31
CA THR A 1063 5.77 49.01 65.73
C THR A 1063 4.70 49.19 64.67
N PHE A 1064 3.44 49.08 65.07
CA PHE A 1064 2.26 49.29 64.24
C PHE A 1064 1.49 50.53 64.71
N GLU A 1065 0.97 51.31 63.77
CA GLU A 1065 0.03 52.40 64.06
C GLU A 1065 -1.37 51.99 63.60
N VAL A 1066 -2.29 51.79 64.53
CA VAL A 1066 -3.67 51.33 64.28
C VAL A 1066 -4.69 52.25 64.97
N PRO A 1067 -5.96 52.28 64.52
CA PRO A 1067 -7.01 53.05 65.21
C PRO A 1067 -7.16 52.65 66.68
N ALA A 1068 -7.45 53.62 67.56
CA ALA A 1068 -7.49 53.40 69.02
C ALA A 1068 -8.57 52.40 69.50
N ASN A 1069 -9.56 52.06 68.66
CA ASN A 1069 -10.63 51.10 68.93
C ASN A 1069 -10.44 49.74 68.22
N THR A 1070 -9.27 49.49 67.62
CA THR A 1070 -8.97 48.20 66.97
C THR A 1070 -8.64 47.14 68.03
N ASP A 1071 -9.35 46.02 67.98
CA ASP A 1071 -9.03 44.80 68.75
C ASP A 1071 -8.16 43.90 67.84
N GLU A 1072 -6.89 43.70 68.20
CA GLU A 1072 -5.96 42.87 67.42
C GLU A 1072 -6.04 41.40 67.81
N ASN A 1073 -6.31 40.52 66.84
CA ASN A 1073 -6.45 39.08 67.06
C ASN A 1073 -5.11 38.34 67.06
N GLY A 1074 -4.06 38.90 66.46
CA GLY A 1074 -2.77 38.21 66.37
C GLY A 1074 -1.77 38.86 65.43
N LEU A 1075 -0.55 38.32 65.39
CA LEU A 1075 0.48 38.67 64.42
C LEU A 1075 0.67 37.53 63.42
N LEU A 1076 0.50 37.81 62.13
CA LEU A 1076 0.74 36.88 61.04
C LEU A 1076 2.13 37.13 60.45
N PHE A 1077 2.97 36.11 60.44
CA PHE A 1077 4.18 36.03 59.63
C PHE A 1077 3.86 35.29 58.34
N LEU A 1078 4.01 35.94 57.19
CA LEU A 1078 3.66 35.40 55.88
C LEU A 1078 4.82 35.61 54.90
N ASN A 1079 5.45 34.51 54.48
CA ASN A 1079 6.51 34.48 53.49
C ASN A 1079 6.25 33.32 52.51
N TYR A 1080 5.63 33.66 51.37
CA TYR A 1080 5.21 32.68 50.37
C TYR A 1080 6.37 32.03 49.61
N SER A 1081 7.51 32.72 49.46
CA SER A 1081 8.64 32.18 48.70
C SER A 1081 9.31 31.01 49.42
N ASP A 1082 9.43 31.10 50.76
CA ASP A 1082 10.25 30.15 51.51
C ASP A 1082 9.41 29.20 52.41
N TYR A 1083 8.20 29.60 52.80
CA TYR A 1083 7.40 28.89 53.81
C TYR A 1083 5.92 28.63 53.46
N GLY A 1084 5.44 29.09 52.30
CA GLY A 1084 4.06 28.86 51.86
C GLY A 1084 3.03 29.56 52.74
N ARG A 1085 2.06 28.81 53.28
CA ARG A 1085 1.07 29.36 54.24
C ARG A 1085 1.83 29.92 55.46
N GLY A 1086 1.37 31.02 56.05
CA GLY A 1086 2.07 31.74 57.12
C GLY A 1086 1.99 31.07 58.51
N ILE A 1087 2.65 31.68 59.49
CA ILE A 1087 2.55 31.35 60.92
C ILE A 1087 1.77 32.47 61.60
N PHE A 1088 0.66 32.13 62.25
CA PHE A 1088 -0.16 33.06 62.99
C PHE A 1088 0.09 32.93 64.49
N VAL A 1089 0.37 34.03 65.17
CA VAL A 1089 0.45 34.09 66.64
C VAL A 1089 -0.81 34.77 67.15
N GLU A 1090 -1.67 34.01 67.82
CA GLU A 1090 -2.92 34.50 68.40
C GLU A 1090 -2.65 35.26 69.71
N PHE A 1091 -3.24 36.44 69.83
CA PHE A 1091 -3.17 37.26 71.03
C PHE A 1091 -4.40 37.01 71.91
N ASN A 1092 -4.20 36.70 73.19
CA ASN A 1092 -5.25 36.29 74.13
C ASN A 1092 -5.76 37.44 75.03
#